data_AF-A0A8K0MAA6-F1
#
_entry.id   AF-A0A8K0MAA6-F1
#
_cell.length_a   1.000
_cell.length_b   1.000
_cell.length_c   1.000
_cell.angle_alpha   90.00
_cell.angle_beta   90.00
_cell.angle_gamma   90.00
#
_symmetry.space_group_name_H-M   'P 1'
#
loop_
_entity.id
_entity.type
_entity.pdbx_description
1 polymer ?
#
loop_
_entity_poly.entity_id
_entity_poly.type
_entity_poly.pdbx_seq_one_letter_code
_entity_poly.pdbx_strand_id
1 'polypeptide(L)'
;LARTAHIDGFALNIRSDDASAWGALNTAFSVADGKGDFKMILSFDYAGGGPWSANIVQQYILQFSAYDSYFIDGGQPLVSTFEGPASASDWVLIKRKTNCLLLPDWSSLGAKQALDASDGVVDGLFSWSAWPWGNMAMNTYVDASYLQFMEDSGKAWGKDLKYMMPASPWFYTNLPGYDKNWMWRGDDMWFDRWQQIIFLNPDYVQIISWNDFGESHHIGPLYVDGDDYKAFEVGEAPFNYAADMPHDGWRQFLPYVIDMYKNRKATITQEGLTGWYRPTPKQSGCDDGWTTGNTASQLQREYYPYEIVEDMIFYTALLVSSQSVKVTVGGVDLGAAWTDQPEYGSGLYHGSVKYGGNLGAVVIQVGSMTLTGREITSACNRVDGQDGKQNWNAWVGSQTGSSANKEVDISKWVCIEGTAPGAPEFADLCEFTCKYGYCPPGACYCSNMGAQKEKPDSDTPGYGTKGYPAEGMSSSYEGLCAFACDLGFCPSAYCDTSEHAKVVPNVSPFTPDACTSGKGGEGLVGLCDFACNFGFCPVHTCTCSTMGALNEPPAQSGTSGSAKSGLDVRVFDAICDFACSRGYCPDDSCVQDATGEHEVDNPVYIGTDIFKTSTAHCSPPCVLVLPPSVLPSSTTISIPPYTTSVEVGSTTSTVTLSPPPITVGQIPFSNVPVTTSISDGAVFVACTSLAVDPVDVTITYTTGGKTVITTRELTLPPWPQMTQGPPDSWTETCDVWGAGGGSGDDGGSATSPTFSPSDQFTSTTSTPLPTWTEFPPGYIEDDGEDDDDDDDDLVVIFDCDGFWFFSFCIDFPEFTVTKWKLNLPKGKIGP
;
A
#
# COMPACT_ATOMS: atom_id res chain seq x y z
N LEU A 1 20.90 15.01 3.31
CA LEU A 1 20.97 13.85 4.23
C LEU A 1 20.97 12.55 3.45
N ALA A 2 19.92 12.22 2.67
CA ALA A 2 19.86 10.99 1.87
C ALA A 2 21.10 10.76 0.98
N ARG A 3 21.50 11.76 0.17
CA ARG A 3 22.75 11.70 -0.63
C ARG A 3 24.01 11.42 0.20
N THR A 4 24.12 12.01 1.38
CA THR A 4 25.27 11.79 2.29
C THR A 4 25.27 10.35 2.82
N ALA A 5 24.11 9.73 2.96
CA ALA A 5 23.94 8.32 3.28
C ALA A 5 24.11 7.40 2.06
N HIS A 6 24.47 7.94 0.89
CA HIS A 6 24.57 7.25 -0.41
C HIS A 6 23.25 6.69 -0.96
N ILE A 7 22.11 7.17 -0.47
CA ILE A 7 20.81 6.86 -1.07
C ILE A 7 20.70 7.60 -2.40
N ASP A 8 20.41 6.85 -3.47
CA ASP A 8 20.34 7.36 -4.84
C ASP A 8 19.14 8.27 -5.08
N GLY A 9 18.03 8.04 -4.38
CA GLY A 9 16.79 8.74 -4.65
C GLY A 9 15.64 8.41 -3.71
N PHE A 10 14.47 8.96 -3.99
CA PHE A 10 13.23 8.65 -3.27
C PHE A 10 12.16 8.04 -4.17
N ALA A 11 11.48 7.02 -3.64
CA ALA A 11 10.17 6.61 -4.12
C ALA A 11 9.11 7.47 -3.43
N LEU A 12 8.41 8.29 -4.21
CA LEU A 12 7.42 9.23 -3.69
C LEU A 12 6.06 8.53 -3.65
N ASN A 13 5.63 8.13 -2.45
CA ASN A 13 4.30 7.56 -2.25
C ASN A 13 3.23 8.63 -2.42
N ILE A 14 2.25 8.38 -3.29
CA ILE A 14 1.18 9.33 -3.62
C ILE A 14 -0.16 8.63 -3.64
N ARG A 15 -1.18 9.28 -3.08
CA ARG A 15 -2.57 8.80 -3.06
C ARG A 15 -3.43 9.52 -4.09
N SER A 16 -4.44 8.83 -4.58
CA SER A 16 -5.38 9.34 -5.60
C SER A 16 -6.29 10.45 -5.08
N ASP A 17 -6.58 10.44 -3.78
CA ASP A 17 -7.44 11.40 -3.10
C ASP A 17 -6.71 12.61 -2.50
N ASP A 18 -5.38 12.65 -2.58
CA ASP A 18 -4.59 13.79 -2.14
C ASP A 18 -4.48 14.87 -3.24
N ALA A 19 -5.37 15.84 -3.19
CA ALA A 19 -5.37 16.98 -4.10
C ALA A 19 -4.09 17.84 -4.04
N SER A 20 -3.29 17.74 -2.97
CA SER A 20 -2.03 18.47 -2.83
C SER A 20 -0.84 17.78 -3.51
N ALA A 21 -0.97 16.48 -3.84
CA ALA A 21 0.11 15.65 -4.35
C ALA A 21 0.81 16.27 -5.58
N TRP A 22 0.05 16.78 -6.54
CA TRP A 22 0.62 17.40 -7.75
C TRP A 22 1.56 18.58 -7.43
N GLY A 23 1.16 19.46 -6.51
CA GLY A 23 1.96 20.61 -6.10
C GLY A 23 3.21 20.19 -5.30
N ALA A 24 3.06 19.21 -4.41
CA ALA A 24 4.15 18.64 -3.63
C ALA A 24 5.20 17.96 -4.54
N LEU A 25 4.77 17.15 -5.51
CA LEU A 25 5.64 16.51 -6.49
C LEU A 25 6.43 17.53 -7.32
N ASN A 26 5.77 18.57 -7.87
CA ASN A 26 6.47 19.62 -8.62
C ASN A 26 7.56 20.29 -7.78
N THR A 27 7.28 20.53 -6.50
CA THR A 27 8.26 21.10 -5.57
C THR A 27 9.41 20.14 -5.31
N ALA A 28 9.12 18.86 -5.05
CA ALA A 28 10.13 17.83 -4.82
C ALA A 28 11.07 17.69 -6.04
N PHE A 29 10.52 17.49 -7.25
CA PHE A 29 11.29 17.38 -8.51
C PHE A 29 12.11 18.63 -8.81
N SER A 30 11.54 19.83 -8.63
CA SER A 30 12.29 21.08 -8.80
C SER A 30 13.47 21.20 -7.83
N VAL A 31 13.31 20.74 -6.59
CA VAL A 31 14.40 20.71 -5.61
C VAL A 31 15.46 19.67 -6.01
N ALA A 32 15.03 18.47 -6.42
CA ALA A 32 15.92 17.37 -6.77
C ALA A 32 16.77 17.64 -8.03
N ASP A 33 16.22 18.32 -9.04
CA ASP A 33 16.98 18.79 -10.23
C ASP A 33 18.19 19.65 -9.80
N GLY A 34 18.02 20.45 -8.74
CA GLY A 34 19.10 21.24 -8.14
C GLY A 34 20.09 20.44 -7.29
N LYS A 35 19.92 19.11 -7.14
CA LYS A 35 20.74 18.22 -6.29
C LYS A 35 21.58 17.23 -7.07
N GLY A 36 21.76 17.42 -8.38
CA GLY A 36 22.73 16.68 -9.19
C GLY A 36 22.25 15.28 -9.54
N ASP A 37 22.87 14.26 -8.96
CA ASP A 37 22.64 12.84 -9.24
C ASP A 37 21.50 12.21 -8.43
N PHE A 38 20.85 12.96 -7.55
CA PHE A 38 19.75 12.44 -6.74
C PHE A 38 18.48 12.29 -7.59
N LYS A 39 17.86 11.11 -7.53
CA LYS A 39 16.75 10.72 -8.38
C LYS A 39 15.44 10.55 -7.63
N MET A 40 14.32 10.51 -8.35
CA MET A 40 13.02 10.17 -7.78
C MET A 40 12.20 9.32 -8.75
N ILE A 41 11.33 8.50 -8.18
CA ILE A 41 10.31 7.71 -8.88
C ILE A 41 8.96 7.96 -8.24
N LEU A 42 7.88 7.73 -9.00
CA LEU A 42 6.53 7.72 -8.46
C LEU A 42 6.19 6.33 -7.92
N SER A 43 5.58 6.29 -6.75
CA SER A 43 4.94 5.12 -6.15
C SER A 43 3.46 5.42 -5.95
N PHE A 44 2.61 4.85 -6.80
CA PHE A 44 1.16 5.07 -6.72
C PHE A 44 0.54 4.18 -5.63
N ASP A 45 -0.02 4.81 -4.61
CA ASP A 45 -0.70 4.15 -3.51
C ASP A 45 -2.14 3.81 -3.90
N TYR A 46 -2.40 2.53 -4.16
CA TYR A 46 -3.73 2.02 -4.50
C TYR A 46 -4.52 1.53 -3.27
N ALA A 47 -3.85 1.31 -2.14
CA ALA A 47 -4.48 0.81 -0.92
C ALA A 47 -4.96 1.94 0.01
N GLY A 48 -4.17 3.00 0.15
CA GLY A 48 -4.41 4.08 1.11
C GLY A 48 -5.34 5.20 0.63
N GLY A 49 -5.49 5.39 -0.69
CA GLY A 49 -6.35 6.44 -1.28
C GLY A 49 -7.49 5.93 -2.16
N GLY A 50 -7.63 4.60 -2.27
CA GLY A 50 -8.53 3.96 -3.23
C GLY A 50 -7.92 3.82 -4.64
N PRO A 51 -8.67 3.24 -5.59
CA PRO A 51 -8.14 2.91 -6.91
C PRO A 51 -7.79 4.17 -7.70
N TRP A 52 -6.68 4.11 -8.45
CA TRP A 52 -6.32 5.18 -9.37
C TRP A 52 -6.99 5.01 -10.74
N SER A 53 -7.43 6.12 -11.32
CA SER A 53 -7.78 6.16 -12.75
C SER A 53 -6.54 5.99 -13.61
N ALA A 54 -6.57 5.03 -14.55
CA ALA A 54 -5.49 4.78 -15.49
C ALA A 54 -5.06 6.03 -16.29
N ASN A 55 -5.99 6.93 -16.59
CA ASN A 55 -5.68 8.18 -17.30
C ASN A 55 -4.89 9.17 -16.44
N ILE A 56 -5.23 9.27 -15.15
CA ILE A 56 -4.51 10.13 -14.21
C ILE A 56 -3.11 9.59 -13.98
N VAL A 57 -2.94 8.27 -13.81
CA VAL A 57 -1.62 7.64 -13.70
C VAL A 57 -0.74 7.97 -14.91
N GLN A 58 -1.29 7.87 -16.13
CA GLN A 58 -0.58 8.26 -17.36
C GLN A 58 -0.14 9.73 -17.33
N GLN A 59 -1.01 10.64 -16.93
CA GLN A 59 -0.70 12.08 -16.86
C GLN A 59 0.43 12.36 -15.87
N TYR A 60 0.39 11.76 -14.69
CA TYR A 60 1.45 11.90 -13.68
C TYR A 60 2.79 11.39 -14.23
N ILE A 61 2.82 10.19 -14.81
CA ILE A 61 4.07 9.63 -15.36
C ILE A 61 4.61 10.52 -16.47
N LEU A 62 3.79 10.93 -17.46
CA LEU A 62 4.24 11.77 -18.58
C LEU A 62 4.73 13.15 -18.12
N GLN A 63 4.10 13.74 -17.11
CA GLN A 63 4.50 15.03 -16.56
C GLN A 63 5.83 14.93 -15.80
N PHE A 64 5.90 14.03 -14.82
CA PHE A 64 7.02 14.01 -13.88
C PHE A 64 8.25 13.30 -14.46
N SER A 65 8.09 12.36 -15.39
CA SER A 65 9.23 11.74 -16.10
C SER A 65 10.01 12.70 -17.01
N ALA A 66 9.49 13.90 -17.26
CA ALA A 66 10.18 14.94 -18.00
C ALA A 66 11.25 15.70 -17.18
N TYR A 67 11.28 15.53 -15.85
CA TYR A 67 12.29 16.14 -14.99
C TYR A 67 13.63 15.40 -15.07
N ASP A 68 14.74 16.15 -15.03
CA ASP A 68 16.10 15.57 -15.08
C ASP A 68 16.39 14.66 -13.87
N SER A 69 15.76 14.93 -12.73
CA SER A 69 15.83 14.13 -11.51
C SER A 69 14.92 12.89 -11.52
N TYR A 70 14.12 12.63 -12.55
CA TYR A 70 13.40 11.36 -12.63
C TYR A 70 14.37 10.20 -12.89
N PHE A 71 14.19 9.07 -12.21
CA PHE A 71 15.03 7.89 -12.44
C PHE A 71 14.61 7.17 -13.74
N ILE A 72 15.51 7.22 -14.72
CA ILE A 72 15.34 6.55 -16.01
C ILE A 72 16.30 5.35 -16.06
N ASP A 73 15.75 4.16 -16.25
CA ASP A 73 16.49 2.92 -16.38
C ASP A 73 16.24 2.30 -17.75
N GLY A 74 17.30 1.98 -18.48
CA GLY A 74 17.19 1.47 -19.86
C GLY A 74 16.45 2.40 -20.83
N GLY A 75 16.33 3.70 -20.52
CA GLY A 75 15.54 4.67 -21.30
C GLY A 75 14.05 4.70 -20.94
N GLN A 76 13.63 4.00 -19.88
CA GLN A 76 12.26 3.95 -19.41
C GLN A 76 12.13 4.58 -18.02
N PRO A 77 11.10 5.40 -17.75
CA PRO A 77 10.85 5.92 -16.41
C PRO A 77 10.41 4.79 -15.49
N LEU A 78 11.14 4.56 -14.40
CA LEU A 78 10.77 3.57 -13.41
C LEU A 78 9.55 4.06 -12.60
N VAL A 79 8.56 3.19 -12.42
CA VAL A 79 7.32 3.45 -11.68
C VAL A 79 7.04 2.26 -10.77
N SER A 80 6.59 2.55 -9.55
CA SER A 80 6.14 1.54 -8.60
C SER A 80 4.71 1.82 -8.13
N THR A 81 4.17 0.89 -7.36
CA THR A 81 2.88 1.00 -6.69
C THR A 81 3.02 0.54 -5.26
N PHE A 82 2.12 0.96 -4.38
CA PHE A 82 1.81 0.25 -3.14
C PHE A 82 0.45 -0.42 -3.35
N GLU A 83 0.46 -1.75 -3.41
CA GLU A 83 -0.68 -2.58 -3.78
C GLU A 83 -1.32 -2.18 -5.13
N GLY A 84 -2.60 -2.52 -5.32
CA GLY A 84 -3.37 -2.29 -6.55
C GLY A 84 -3.45 -3.46 -7.55
N PRO A 85 -3.37 -4.75 -7.16
CA PRO A 85 -3.46 -5.86 -8.11
C PRO A 85 -4.81 -5.91 -8.85
N ALA A 86 -5.89 -5.39 -8.25
CA ALA A 86 -7.19 -5.29 -8.92
C ALA A 86 -7.17 -4.38 -10.17
N SER A 87 -6.23 -3.44 -10.24
CA SER A 87 -5.99 -2.55 -11.37
C SER A 87 -4.84 -3.01 -12.27
N ALA A 88 -4.35 -4.26 -12.12
CA ALA A 88 -3.19 -4.76 -12.87
C ALA A 88 -3.39 -4.74 -14.40
N SER A 89 -4.62 -4.88 -14.89
CA SER A 89 -4.95 -4.83 -16.32
C SER A 89 -4.81 -3.43 -16.93
N ASP A 90 -5.01 -2.36 -16.15
CA ASP A 90 -4.86 -0.97 -16.60
C ASP A 90 -3.43 -0.67 -17.07
N TRP A 91 -2.46 -1.35 -16.46
CA TRP A 91 -1.04 -1.17 -16.75
C TRP A 91 -0.65 -1.57 -18.17
N VAL A 92 -1.44 -2.40 -18.87
CA VAL A 92 -1.26 -2.67 -20.30
C VAL A 92 -1.31 -1.37 -21.11
N LEU A 93 -2.30 -0.52 -20.85
CA LEU A 93 -2.48 0.75 -21.56
C LEU A 93 -1.53 1.82 -21.02
N ILE A 94 -1.37 1.90 -19.69
CA ILE A 94 -0.48 2.89 -19.06
C ILE A 94 0.93 2.72 -19.63
N LYS A 95 1.50 1.51 -19.58
CA LYS A 95 2.84 1.24 -20.12
C LYS A 95 2.96 1.53 -21.60
N ARG A 96 1.95 1.19 -22.40
CA ARG A 96 1.95 1.48 -23.85
C ARG A 96 2.03 2.98 -24.13
N LYS A 97 1.45 3.81 -23.26
CA LYS A 97 1.38 5.27 -23.43
C LYS A 97 2.58 6.00 -22.85
N THR A 98 3.11 5.51 -21.74
CA THR A 98 4.19 6.17 -20.99
C THR A 98 5.57 5.58 -21.28
N ASN A 99 5.62 4.37 -21.84
CA ASN A 99 6.83 3.55 -21.97
C ASN A 99 7.54 3.29 -20.62
N CYS A 100 6.81 3.34 -19.49
CA CYS A 100 7.40 3.16 -18.17
C CYS A 100 7.89 1.72 -17.93
N LEU A 101 8.84 1.62 -17.01
CA LEU A 101 9.32 0.38 -16.42
C LEU A 101 8.60 0.20 -15.08
N LEU A 102 7.72 -0.81 -15.00
CA LEU A 102 6.82 -1.04 -13.87
C LEU A 102 7.38 -2.13 -12.95
N LEU A 103 7.68 -1.76 -11.71
CA LEU A 103 7.98 -2.66 -10.58
C LEU A 103 6.92 -2.41 -9.49
N PRO A 104 5.74 -3.04 -9.57
CA PRO A 104 4.69 -2.84 -8.59
C PRO A 104 4.98 -3.65 -7.32
N ASP A 105 4.52 -3.15 -6.18
CA ASP A 105 4.28 -3.98 -5.02
C ASP A 105 2.84 -4.52 -5.10
N TRP A 106 2.70 -5.83 -5.33
CA TRP A 106 1.44 -6.58 -5.24
C TRP A 106 1.58 -7.71 -4.22
N SER A 107 2.24 -7.42 -3.09
CA SER A 107 2.59 -8.42 -2.09
C SER A 107 1.37 -9.10 -1.47
N SER A 108 0.19 -8.47 -1.48
CA SER A 108 -1.08 -9.10 -1.07
C SER A 108 -1.42 -10.39 -1.83
N LEU A 109 -0.95 -10.56 -3.07
CA LEU A 109 -1.08 -11.79 -3.85
C LEU A 109 0.10 -12.76 -3.66
N GLY A 110 1.24 -12.26 -3.20
CA GLY A 110 2.52 -12.96 -3.32
C GLY A 110 3.04 -13.06 -4.76
N ALA A 111 4.31 -13.45 -4.92
CA ALA A 111 5.04 -13.31 -6.17
C ALA A 111 4.40 -13.99 -7.39
N LYS A 112 3.97 -15.26 -7.25
CA LYS A 112 3.43 -16.02 -8.37
C LYS A 112 2.12 -15.41 -8.88
N GLN A 113 1.16 -15.19 -7.99
CA GLN A 113 -0.14 -14.64 -8.37
C GLN A 113 -0.02 -13.18 -8.82
N ALA A 114 0.93 -12.41 -8.29
CA ALA A 114 1.26 -11.07 -8.80
C ALA A 114 1.73 -11.09 -10.27
N LEU A 115 2.57 -12.06 -10.66
CA LEU A 115 2.99 -12.22 -12.06
C LEU A 115 1.81 -12.65 -12.97
N ASP A 116 0.90 -13.48 -12.44
CA ASP A 116 -0.28 -13.96 -13.16
C ASP A 116 -1.39 -12.88 -13.26
N ALA A 117 -1.40 -11.87 -12.38
CA ALA A 117 -2.43 -10.81 -12.34
C ALA A 117 -2.45 -9.97 -13.63
N SER A 118 -1.31 -9.84 -14.31
CA SER A 118 -1.23 -9.24 -15.64
C SER A 118 -0.03 -9.79 -16.41
N ASP A 119 -0.26 -10.94 -17.05
CA ASP A 119 0.76 -11.74 -17.75
C ASP A 119 1.58 -10.89 -18.74
N GLY A 120 2.91 -10.85 -18.53
CA GLY A 120 3.86 -10.11 -19.37
C GLY A 120 3.89 -8.59 -19.20
N VAL A 121 3.03 -8.01 -18.36
CA VAL A 121 2.90 -6.55 -18.23
C VAL A 121 3.98 -5.96 -17.33
N VAL A 122 4.29 -6.56 -16.19
CA VAL A 122 5.30 -6.04 -15.25
C VAL A 122 6.73 -6.20 -15.78
N ASP A 123 7.65 -5.33 -15.39
CA ASP A 123 9.10 -5.46 -15.69
C ASP A 123 9.90 -6.06 -14.54
N GLY A 124 9.21 -6.42 -13.47
CA GLY A 124 9.77 -6.88 -12.22
C GLY A 124 8.75 -6.75 -11.12
N LEU A 125 9.14 -7.12 -9.90
CA LEU A 125 8.29 -6.96 -8.72
C LEU A 125 9.09 -6.30 -7.60
N PHE A 126 8.39 -5.51 -6.81
CA PHE A 126 8.82 -5.04 -5.50
C PHE A 126 8.10 -5.88 -4.44
N SER A 127 8.82 -6.35 -3.42
CA SER A 127 8.20 -7.00 -2.26
C SER A 127 8.07 -6.02 -1.10
N TRP A 128 6.94 -6.06 -0.39
CA TRP A 128 6.71 -5.33 0.87
C TRP A 128 7.07 -6.17 2.12
N SER A 129 7.61 -7.37 1.94
CA SER A 129 7.98 -8.28 3.03
C SER A 129 9.32 -7.90 3.66
N ALA A 130 9.32 -6.80 4.41
CA ALA A 130 10.51 -6.20 5.00
C ALA A 130 10.79 -6.63 6.44
N TRP A 131 9.95 -7.49 7.03
CA TRP A 131 10.00 -7.87 8.45
C TRP A 131 9.82 -9.39 8.68
N PRO A 132 10.39 -9.95 9.76
CA PRO A 132 10.35 -11.38 10.03
C PRO A 132 8.99 -11.88 10.54
N TRP A 133 8.79 -13.18 10.41
CA TRP A 133 7.62 -13.86 10.97
C TRP A 133 7.79 -14.16 12.47
N GLY A 134 6.96 -13.52 13.30
CA GLY A 134 6.87 -13.85 14.73
C GLY A 134 8.19 -13.62 15.46
N ASN A 135 8.66 -14.63 16.19
CA ASN A 135 9.93 -14.55 16.93
C ASN A 135 11.16 -15.00 16.11
N MET A 136 11.00 -15.31 14.83
CA MET A 136 12.10 -15.75 13.98
C MET A 136 13.03 -14.58 13.63
N ALA A 137 14.28 -14.90 13.28
CA ALA A 137 15.17 -13.92 12.67
C ALA A 137 14.73 -13.65 11.22
N MET A 138 15.12 -12.50 10.69
CA MET A 138 14.89 -12.16 9.29
C MET A 138 15.63 -13.14 8.37
N ASN A 139 15.01 -13.55 7.27
CA ASN A 139 15.59 -14.50 6.32
C ASN A 139 15.28 -14.09 4.86
N THR A 140 15.75 -14.88 3.90
CA THR A 140 15.67 -14.59 2.46
C THR A 140 14.67 -15.46 1.71
N TYR A 141 13.83 -16.24 2.38
CA TYR A 141 12.98 -17.22 1.68
C TYR A 141 11.90 -16.55 0.83
N VAL A 142 11.32 -15.45 1.31
CA VAL A 142 10.37 -14.67 0.52
C VAL A 142 11.09 -14.07 -0.69
N ASP A 143 12.26 -13.46 -0.51
CA ASP A 143 13.05 -12.91 -1.62
C ASP A 143 13.40 -14.00 -2.66
N ALA A 144 13.80 -15.18 -2.20
CA ALA A 144 14.11 -16.31 -3.05
C ALA A 144 12.89 -16.78 -3.86
N SER A 145 11.69 -16.73 -3.28
CA SER A 145 10.46 -17.05 -4.01
C SER A 145 10.18 -16.04 -5.13
N TYR A 146 10.38 -14.75 -4.88
CA TYR A 146 10.27 -13.70 -5.90
C TYR A 146 11.25 -13.94 -7.04
N LEU A 147 12.54 -14.14 -6.71
CA LEU A 147 13.59 -14.40 -7.69
C LEU A 147 13.29 -15.64 -8.54
N GLN A 148 12.86 -16.74 -7.92
CA GLN A 148 12.55 -17.99 -8.61
C GLN A 148 11.37 -17.82 -9.58
N PHE A 149 10.25 -17.28 -9.11
CA PHE A 149 9.07 -17.12 -9.98
C PHE A 149 9.30 -16.11 -11.10
N MET A 150 10.05 -15.03 -10.83
CA MET A 150 10.41 -14.06 -11.87
C MET A 150 11.38 -14.66 -12.90
N GLU A 151 12.33 -15.49 -12.49
CA GLU A 151 13.21 -16.19 -13.44
C GLU A 151 12.40 -17.11 -14.37
N ASP A 152 11.46 -17.88 -13.81
CA ASP A 152 10.63 -18.81 -14.58
C ASP A 152 9.66 -18.07 -15.52
N SER A 153 8.95 -17.05 -15.05
CA SER A 153 8.07 -16.22 -15.88
C SER A 153 8.86 -15.40 -16.91
N GLY A 154 10.00 -14.86 -16.53
CA GLY A 154 10.90 -14.12 -17.43
C GLY A 154 11.37 -14.99 -18.61
N LYS A 155 11.77 -16.25 -18.34
CA LYS A 155 12.09 -17.22 -19.40
C LYS A 155 10.90 -17.48 -20.33
N ALA A 156 9.68 -17.60 -19.78
CA ALA A 156 8.47 -17.81 -20.58
C ALA A 156 8.13 -16.60 -21.45
N TRP A 157 8.34 -15.39 -20.94
CA TRP A 157 8.06 -14.13 -21.64
C TRP A 157 9.20 -13.66 -22.55
N GLY A 158 10.37 -14.30 -22.47
CA GLY A 158 11.58 -13.85 -23.17
C GLY A 158 12.09 -12.51 -22.64
N LYS A 159 11.95 -12.28 -21.32
CA LYS A 159 12.22 -11.02 -20.66
C LYS A 159 13.06 -11.23 -19.40
N ASP A 160 13.98 -10.32 -19.14
CA ASP A 160 14.71 -10.26 -17.88
C ASP A 160 13.91 -9.39 -16.90
N LEU A 161 13.43 -9.99 -15.81
CA LEU A 161 12.60 -9.32 -14.81
C LEU A 161 13.45 -8.85 -13.63
N LYS A 162 13.17 -7.66 -13.13
CA LYS A 162 13.96 -7.01 -12.08
C LYS A 162 13.36 -7.22 -10.69
N TYR A 163 14.20 -7.43 -9.68
CA TYR A 163 13.76 -7.49 -8.30
C TYR A 163 14.10 -6.22 -7.53
N MET A 164 13.10 -5.61 -6.89
CA MET A 164 13.31 -4.61 -5.85
C MET A 164 13.12 -5.25 -4.48
N MET A 165 14.21 -5.34 -3.73
CA MET A 165 14.25 -5.94 -2.40
C MET A 165 13.92 -4.90 -1.32
N PRO A 166 13.02 -5.19 -0.36
CA PRO A 166 12.72 -4.25 0.72
C PRO A 166 13.79 -4.28 1.81
N ALA A 167 14.05 -3.13 2.44
CA ALA A 167 14.89 -3.01 3.63
C ALA A 167 14.23 -2.10 4.66
N SER A 168 14.02 -2.57 5.88
CA SER A 168 13.45 -1.77 6.96
C SER A 168 14.17 -2.06 8.27
N PRO A 169 14.39 -1.06 9.16
CA PRO A 169 15.09 -1.28 10.41
C PRO A 169 14.20 -1.76 11.56
N TRP A 170 12.92 -1.39 11.56
CA TRP A 170 11.99 -1.60 12.66
C TRP A 170 10.56 -1.56 12.14
N PHE A 171 9.56 -1.94 12.94
CA PHE A 171 8.16 -1.65 12.65
C PHE A 171 7.34 -1.67 13.94
N TYR A 172 6.58 -0.61 14.17
CA TYR A 172 5.53 -0.56 15.19
C TYR A 172 4.52 0.52 14.82
N THR A 173 3.25 0.13 14.79
CA THR A 173 2.14 1.03 14.55
C THR A 173 1.03 0.81 15.55
N ASN A 174 0.37 1.89 15.95
CA ASN A 174 -0.90 1.88 16.69
C ASN A 174 -1.70 3.09 16.19
N LEU A 175 -2.30 2.91 15.03
CA LEU A 175 -3.13 3.85 14.29
C LEU A 175 -4.51 3.21 14.02
N PRO A 176 -5.40 3.12 15.03
CA PRO A 176 -6.72 2.52 14.88
C PRO A 176 -7.58 3.15 13.77
N GLY A 177 -7.42 4.45 13.49
CA GLY A 177 -8.12 5.12 12.38
C GLY A 177 -7.74 4.61 10.98
N TYR A 178 -6.71 3.77 10.87
CA TYR A 178 -6.33 3.05 9.66
C TYR A 178 -6.44 1.52 9.82
N ASP A 179 -7.10 1.04 10.87
CA ASP A 179 -7.16 -0.38 11.26
C ASP A 179 -5.77 -1.01 11.49
N LYS A 180 -4.81 -0.20 11.97
CA LYS A 180 -3.44 -0.63 12.22
C LYS A 180 -3.07 -0.65 13.70
N ASN A 181 -2.72 -1.82 14.23
CA ASN A 181 -2.16 -1.94 15.58
C ASN A 181 -1.33 -3.22 15.75
N TRP A 182 -0.10 -3.21 15.24
CA TRP A 182 0.79 -4.36 15.34
C TRP A 182 2.26 -3.96 15.28
N MET A 183 3.12 -4.94 15.52
CA MET A 183 4.56 -4.80 15.36
C MET A 183 5.19 -6.06 14.77
N TRP A 184 6.36 -5.91 14.15
CA TRP A 184 7.22 -7.04 13.79
C TRP A 184 8.55 -6.93 14.53
N ARG A 185 9.18 -8.08 14.78
CA ARG A 185 10.45 -8.14 15.51
C ARG A 185 11.55 -7.38 14.75
N GLY A 186 12.03 -6.27 15.32
CA GLY A 186 13.09 -5.44 14.72
C GLY A 186 14.48 -5.59 15.34
N ASP A 187 14.69 -6.58 16.22
CA ASP A 187 15.88 -6.85 17.04
C ASP A 187 17.25 -6.70 16.29
N ASP A 188 17.81 -7.78 15.73
CA ASP A 188 19.08 -7.75 14.97
C ASP A 188 18.85 -7.42 13.47
N MET A 189 17.58 -7.25 13.06
CA MET A 189 17.10 -7.23 11.68
C MET A 189 17.83 -6.24 10.78
N TRP A 190 18.12 -5.03 11.24
CA TRP A 190 18.78 -4.03 10.40
C TRP A 190 20.18 -4.46 9.97
N PHE A 191 20.93 -5.13 10.85
CA PHE A 191 22.24 -5.69 10.49
C PHE A 191 22.07 -6.86 9.53
N ASP A 192 21.22 -7.82 9.88
CA ASP A 192 20.97 -9.04 9.09
C ASP A 192 20.52 -8.70 7.66
N ARG A 193 19.57 -7.77 7.52
CA ARG A 193 18.99 -7.42 6.21
C ARG A 193 20.02 -6.83 5.27
N TRP A 194 20.97 -6.02 5.76
CA TRP A 194 22.06 -5.53 4.91
C TRP A 194 23.06 -6.62 4.52
N GLN A 195 23.31 -7.61 5.38
CA GLN A 195 24.11 -8.79 4.98
C GLN A 195 23.39 -9.59 3.88
N GLN A 196 22.07 -9.77 4.02
CA GLN A 196 21.23 -10.46 3.04
C GLN A 196 21.18 -9.74 1.69
N ILE A 197 21.05 -8.41 1.68
CA ILE A 197 21.09 -7.59 0.47
C ILE A 197 22.43 -7.76 -0.26
N ILE A 198 23.54 -7.73 0.48
CA ILE A 198 24.87 -7.95 -0.09
C ILE A 198 25.00 -9.38 -0.64
N PHE A 199 24.43 -10.38 0.04
CA PHE A 199 24.47 -11.77 -0.42
C PHE A 199 23.64 -12.00 -1.70
N LEU A 200 22.38 -11.57 -1.71
CA LEU A 200 21.46 -11.76 -2.83
C LEU A 200 21.78 -10.86 -4.02
N ASN A 201 22.30 -9.65 -3.77
CA ASN A 201 22.63 -8.65 -4.78
C ASN A 201 21.47 -8.36 -5.76
N PRO A 202 20.31 -7.90 -5.27
CA PRO A 202 19.13 -7.60 -6.10
C PRO A 202 19.38 -6.42 -7.05
N ASP A 203 18.52 -6.24 -8.07
CA ASP A 203 18.61 -5.10 -9.01
C ASP A 203 18.41 -3.76 -8.30
N TYR A 204 17.46 -3.72 -7.36
CA TYR A 204 17.11 -2.54 -6.58
C TYR A 204 16.93 -2.89 -5.11
N VAL A 205 17.15 -1.88 -4.25
CA VAL A 205 16.81 -1.93 -2.83
C VAL A 205 15.97 -0.70 -2.50
N GLN A 206 14.79 -0.90 -1.91
CA GLN A 206 13.98 0.18 -1.36
C GLN A 206 14.06 0.16 0.16
N ILE A 207 14.57 1.24 0.76
CA ILE A 207 14.53 1.43 2.20
C ILE A 207 13.14 1.95 2.59
N ILE A 208 12.43 1.17 3.41
CA ILE A 208 11.10 1.45 3.96
C ILE A 208 11.32 1.86 5.44
N SER A 209 11.36 3.15 5.76
CA SER A 209 11.10 4.32 4.91
C SER A 209 11.97 5.51 5.31
N TRP A 210 11.87 6.62 4.57
CA TRP A 210 12.54 7.85 4.98
C TRP A 210 11.84 8.54 6.16
N ASN A 211 10.50 8.62 6.18
CA ASN A 211 9.76 9.48 7.10
C ASN A 211 8.38 8.96 7.51
N ASP A 212 8.15 7.65 7.46
CA ASP A 212 6.93 7.08 8.04
C ASP A 212 7.07 6.96 9.56
N PHE A 213 6.69 8.03 10.25
CA PHE A 213 6.71 8.10 11.70
C PHE A 213 5.59 7.26 12.33
N GLY A 214 4.46 7.12 11.62
CA GLY A 214 3.29 6.36 12.08
C GLY A 214 3.57 4.86 12.15
N GLU A 215 4.47 4.33 11.34
CA GLU A 215 4.85 2.90 11.39
C GLU A 215 6.23 2.64 12.03
N SER A 216 6.83 3.67 12.63
CA SER A 216 8.08 3.59 13.40
C SER A 216 9.27 2.98 12.65
N HIS A 217 9.31 3.09 11.32
CA HIS A 217 10.38 2.53 10.49
C HIS A 217 11.13 3.57 9.66
N HIS A 218 10.94 4.83 10.01
CA HIS A 218 11.65 5.95 9.40
C HIS A 218 13.15 5.86 9.70
N ILE A 219 13.98 6.14 8.70
CA ILE A 219 15.42 6.38 8.92
C ILE A 219 15.77 7.86 8.85
N GLY A 220 14.82 8.74 8.54
CA GLY A 220 14.95 10.20 8.47
C GLY A 220 15.10 10.85 9.85
N PRO A 221 15.49 12.14 9.92
CA PRO A 221 15.50 12.84 11.19
C PRO A 221 14.06 13.07 11.67
N LEU A 222 13.85 13.08 12.98
CA LEU A 222 12.62 13.62 13.54
C LEU A 222 12.53 15.11 13.20
N TYR A 223 11.41 15.55 12.63
CA TYR A 223 11.13 16.96 12.39
C TYR A 223 10.27 17.48 13.53
N VAL A 224 10.76 18.51 14.22
CA VAL A 224 10.10 19.09 15.40
C VAL A 224 9.22 20.30 15.06
N ASP A 225 9.29 20.80 13.82
CA ASP A 225 8.55 21.97 13.34
C ASP A 225 7.62 21.58 12.16
N GLY A 226 6.30 21.51 12.38
CA GLY A 226 5.28 21.31 11.32
C GLY A 226 4.27 20.18 11.55
N ASP A 227 3.39 19.96 10.56
CA ASP A 227 2.32 18.94 10.51
C ASP A 227 2.83 17.50 10.23
N ASP A 228 4.13 17.23 10.36
CA ASP A 228 4.76 15.94 9.97
C ASP A 228 4.29 14.74 10.83
N TYR A 229 3.60 15.00 11.93
CA TYR A 229 2.97 13.99 12.79
C TYR A 229 1.46 13.87 12.57
N LYS A 230 0.90 14.46 11.51
CA LYS A 230 -0.54 14.40 11.20
C LYS A 230 -1.07 12.97 11.06
N ALA A 231 -0.22 12.02 10.66
CA ALA A 231 -0.58 10.60 10.64
C ALA A 231 -1.04 10.08 12.00
N PHE A 232 -0.51 10.61 13.11
CA PHE A 232 -0.94 10.24 14.46
C PHE A 232 -2.34 10.80 14.80
N GLU A 233 -2.71 11.96 14.26
CA GLU A 233 -4.04 12.54 14.45
C GLU A 233 -5.08 11.81 13.59
N VAL A 234 -4.83 11.69 12.28
CA VAL A 234 -5.74 11.04 11.33
C VAL A 234 -5.86 9.55 11.61
N GLY A 235 -4.77 8.90 11.98
CA GLY A 235 -4.77 7.49 12.37
C GLY A 235 -5.26 7.26 13.80
N GLU A 236 -5.72 8.28 14.51
CA GLU A 236 -6.26 8.19 15.87
C GLU A 236 -5.32 7.51 16.87
N ALA A 237 -4.02 7.77 16.76
CA ALA A 237 -3.01 7.16 17.62
C ALA A 237 -3.28 7.48 19.09
N PRO A 238 -3.10 6.52 20.01
CA PRO A 238 -3.32 6.77 21.44
C PRO A 238 -2.30 7.77 22.02
N PHE A 239 -1.12 7.88 21.40
CA PHE A 239 -0.07 8.85 21.73
C PHE A 239 0.96 8.89 20.59
N ASN A 240 1.82 9.93 20.57
CA ASN A 240 2.92 10.01 19.62
C ASN A 240 4.11 9.14 20.09
N TYR A 241 4.18 7.89 19.63
CA TYR A 241 5.27 6.96 19.94
C TYR A 241 6.60 7.25 19.21
N ALA A 242 6.64 8.19 18.26
CA ALA A 242 7.88 8.66 17.63
C ALA A 242 8.55 9.80 18.43
N ALA A 243 7.84 10.42 19.37
CA ALA A 243 8.38 11.50 20.19
C ALA A 243 9.57 11.01 21.05
N ASP A 244 10.71 11.72 20.92
CA ASP A 244 11.98 11.38 21.59
C ASP A 244 12.48 9.96 21.27
N MET A 245 12.18 9.47 20.05
CA MET A 245 12.67 8.21 19.48
C MET A 245 13.41 8.47 18.16
N PRO A 246 14.62 9.05 18.18
CA PRO A 246 15.40 9.29 16.98
C PRO A 246 15.79 7.96 16.34
N HIS A 247 15.65 7.87 15.00
CA HIS A 247 16.03 6.70 14.19
C HIS A 247 17.17 6.98 13.21
N ASP A 248 17.68 8.21 13.19
CA ASP A 248 18.70 8.65 12.25
C ASP A 248 20.05 7.94 12.41
N GLY A 249 20.32 7.35 13.57
CA GLY A 249 21.48 6.50 13.81
C GLY A 249 21.57 5.31 12.86
N TRP A 250 20.44 4.75 12.39
CA TRP A 250 20.44 3.66 11.41
C TRP A 250 20.99 4.09 10.04
N ARG A 251 21.08 5.38 9.75
CA ARG A 251 21.73 5.89 8.52
C ARG A 251 23.26 5.86 8.59
N GLN A 252 23.85 5.73 9.77
CA GLN A 252 25.28 5.98 9.98
C GLN A 252 26.17 5.14 9.07
N PHE A 253 25.83 3.86 8.87
CA PHE A 253 26.64 2.95 8.07
C PHE A 253 26.11 2.70 6.65
N LEU A 254 25.00 3.35 6.26
CA LEU A 254 24.45 3.24 4.90
C LEU A 254 25.49 3.50 3.80
N PRO A 255 26.38 4.52 3.89
CA PRO A 255 27.42 4.70 2.89
C PRO A 255 28.28 3.45 2.65
N TYR A 256 28.69 2.78 3.73
CA TYR A 256 29.53 1.59 3.65
C TYR A 256 28.77 0.40 3.05
N VAL A 257 27.56 0.10 3.53
CA VAL A 257 26.79 -1.07 3.06
C VAL A 257 26.22 -0.87 1.65
N ILE A 258 25.83 0.35 1.28
CA ILE A 258 25.36 0.67 -0.08
C ILE A 258 26.53 0.58 -1.07
N ASP A 259 27.70 1.15 -0.75
CA ASP A 259 28.87 1.00 -1.62
C ASP A 259 29.27 -0.47 -1.76
N MET A 260 29.18 -1.24 -0.67
CA MET A 260 29.47 -2.66 -0.68
C MET A 260 28.50 -3.45 -1.57
N TYR A 261 27.21 -3.17 -1.48
CA TYR A 261 26.18 -3.73 -2.35
C TYR A 261 26.46 -3.38 -3.82
N LYS A 262 26.58 -2.09 -4.15
CA LYS A 262 26.68 -1.62 -5.54
C LYS A 262 28.00 -2.01 -6.22
N ASN A 263 29.11 -2.02 -5.47
CA ASN A 263 30.44 -2.15 -6.05
C ASN A 263 31.18 -3.43 -5.65
N ARG A 264 30.61 -4.24 -4.75
CA ARG A 264 31.31 -5.36 -4.09
C ARG A 264 32.56 -4.93 -3.33
N LYS A 265 32.70 -3.63 -3.05
CA LYS A 265 33.83 -2.99 -2.37
C LYS A 265 33.37 -1.72 -1.69
N ALA A 266 33.90 -1.43 -0.52
CA ALA A 266 33.69 -0.15 0.16
C ALA A 266 34.93 0.27 0.94
N THR A 267 35.10 1.57 1.15
CA THR A 267 36.18 2.11 1.97
C THR A 267 35.63 2.60 3.30
N ILE A 268 36.19 2.10 4.40
CA ILE A 268 35.99 2.66 5.74
C ILE A 268 36.77 3.95 5.82
N THR A 269 36.07 5.08 5.65
CA THR A 269 36.61 6.43 5.77
C THR A 269 36.53 6.97 7.20
N GLN A 270 35.66 6.37 8.01
CA GLN A 270 35.32 6.82 9.34
C GLN A 270 34.79 5.63 10.14
N GLU A 271 35.43 5.30 11.27
CA GLU A 271 34.87 4.33 12.21
C GLU A 271 33.64 4.93 12.91
N GLY A 272 32.74 4.08 13.39
CA GLY A 272 31.54 4.52 14.09
C GLY A 272 30.86 3.40 14.87
N LEU A 273 29.89 3.80 15.70
CA LEU A 273 29.08 2.93 16.53
C LEU A 273 27.61 3.38 16.44
N THR A 274 26.70 2.46 16.13
CA THR A 274 25.24 2.64 16.23
C THR A 274 24.71 1.69 17.30
N GLY A 275 23.72 2.10 18.07
CA GLY A 275 23.04 1.24 19.03
C GLY A 275 21.55 1.55 19.14
N TRP A 276 20.74 0.52 19.38
CA TRP A 276 19.29 0.64 19.50
C TRP A 276 18.71 -0.35 20.51
N TYR A 277 17.58 0.02 21.11
CA TYR A 277 16.83 -0.78 22.08
C TYR A 277 15.47 -0.14 22.37
N ARG A 278 14.55 -0.92 22.94
CA ARG A 278 13.33 -0.38 23.53
C ARG A 278 13.64 0.25 24.89
N PRO A 279 13.29 1.53 25.13
CA PRO A 279 13.56 2.19 26.40
C PRO A 279 12.69 1.71 27.57
N THR A 280 11.64 0.94 27.30
CA THR A 280 10.76 0.34 28.31
C THR A 280 10.76 -1.19 28.11
N PRO A 281 11.11 -1.99 29.13
CA PRO A 281 11.11 -3.46 29.03
C PRO A 281 9.74 -4.03 28.62
N LYS A 282 9.72 -5.18 27.95
CA LYS A 282 8.47 -5.79 27.44
C LYS A 282 7.49 -6.26 28.53
N GLN A 283 7.97 -6.39 29.77
CA GLN A 283 7.17 -6.75 30.96
C GLN A 283 7.33 -5.71 32.07
N SER A 284 7.19 -4.44 31.72
CA SER A 284 7.22 -3.27 32.61
C SER A 284 5.94 -3.08 33.45
N GLY A 285 4.87 -3.83 33.15
CA GLY A 285 3.53 -3.62 33.71
C GLY A 285 2.71 -2.56 32.97
N CYS A 286 3.22 -2.05 31.85
CA CYS A 286 2.47 -1.20 30.93
C CYS A 286 1.44 -2.03 30.15
N ASP A 287 0.33 -1.38 29.78
CA ASP A 287 -0.68 -1.95 28.89
C ASP A 287 -0.08 -2.10 27.49
N ASP A 288 -0.24 -3.25 26.83
CA ASP A 288 0.26 -3.43 25.46
C ASP A 288 -0.51 -2.60 24.41
N GLY A 289 -1.63 -1.99 24.82
CA GLY A 289 -2.47 -1.16 23.96
C GLY A 289 -3.18 -1.99 22.90
N TRP A 290 -3.43 -3.28 23.15
CA TRP A 290 -3.93 -4.25 22.17
C TRP A 290 -3.02 -4.41 20.95
N THR A 291 -1.75 -3.99 21.06
CA THR A 291 -0.76 -4.19 20.00
C THR A 291 -0.49 -5.68 19.88
N THR A 292 -0.52 -6.21 18.66
CA THR A 292 -0.16 -7.60 18.37
C THR A 292 1.25 -7.69 17.78
N GLY A 293 1.90 -8.83 17.94
CA GLY A 293 3.06 -9.21 17.13
C GLY A 293 2.58 -9.92 15.87
N ASN A 294 2.97 -9.45 14.69
CA ASN A 294 2.32 -9.77 13.39
C ASN A 294 0.84 -9.34 13.35
N THR A 295 0.15 -9.50 12.21
CA THR A 295 -1.27 -9.15 12.07
C THR A 295 -2.10 -10.20 11.33
N ALA A 296 -3.27 -10.52 11.88
CA ALA A 296 -4.25 -11.41 11.26
C ALA A 296 -4.85 -10.83 9.98
N SER A 297 -4.87 -9.50 9.81
CA SER A 297 -5.33 -8.82 8.59
C SER A 297 -4.53 -9.24 7.35
N GLN A 298 -3.27 -9.61 7.54
CA GLN A 298 -2.38 -10.16 6.51
C GLN A 298 -2.30 -11.70 6.55
N LEU A 299 -3.30 -12.35 7.18
CA LEU A 299 -3.37 -13.79 7.40
C LEU A 299 -2.14 -14.36 8.11
N GLN A 300 -1.44 -13.52 8.89
CA GLN A 300 -0.32 -13.94 9.72
C GLN A 300 -0.83 -14.45 11.06
N ARG A 301 -0.12 -15.43 11.63
CA ARG A 301 -0.33 -15.79 13.03
C ARG A 301 0.07 -14.60 13.90
N GLU A 302 -0.85 -14.16 14.74
CA GLU A 302 -0.56 -13.16 15.76
C GLU A 302 0.09 -13.78 17.00
N TYR A 303 0.88 -12.96 17.68
CA TYR A 303 1.58 -13.24 18.92
C TYR A 303 1.29 -12.09 19.89
N TYR A 304 1.45 -12.32 21.19
CA TYR A 304 1.60 -11.18 22.07
C TYR A 304 2.97 -10.53 21.81
N PRO A 305 3.10 -9.19 21.81
CA PRO A 305 4.37 -8.52 21.49
C PRO A 305 5.54 -9.01 22.34
N TYR A 306 5.29 -9.30 23.63
CA TYR A 306 6.32 -9.78 24.55
C TYR A 306 6.89 -11.17 24.18
N GLU A 307 6.22 -11.92 23.31
CA GLU A 307 6.68 -13.23 22.83
C GLU A 307 7.68 -13.12 21.69
N ILE A 308 7.64 -12.02 20.93
CA ILE A 308 8.45 -11.85 19.70
C ILE A 308 9.64 -10.92 19.88
N VAL A 309 9.58 -9.98 20.84
CA VAL A 309 10.68 -9.04 21.08
C VAL A 309 11.61 -9.46 22.21
N GLU A 310 12.90 -9.16 22.07
CA GLU A 310 13.89 -9.39 23.13
C GLU A 310 14.21 -8.11 23.92
N ASP A 311 14.37 -8.25 25.24
CA ASP A 311 14.82 -7.17 26.13
C ASP A 311 16.36 -7.09 26.10
N MET A 312 16.87 -6.56 24.99
CA MET A 312 18.29 -6.49 24.66
C MET A 312 18.69 -5.10 24.17
N ILE A 313 19.98 -4.80 24.31
CA ILE A 313 20.65 -3.65 23.67
C ILE A 313 21.44 -4.19 22.48
N PHE A 314 21.08 -3.70 21.30
CA PHE A 314 21.69 -4.06 20.03
C PHE A 314 22.69 -2.99 19.61
N TYR A 315 23.79 -3.40 18.98
CA TYR A 315 24.83 -2.47 18.55
C TYR A 315 25.61 -2.99 17.36
N THR A 316 25.97 -2.07 16.47
CA THR A 316 26.82 -2.33 15.31
C THR A 316 27.94 -1.31 15.29
N ALA A 317 29.17 -1.75 15.00
CA ALA A 317 30.31 -0.86 14.83
C ALA A 317 31.01 -1.13 13.49
N LEU A 318 31.30 -0.07 12.75
CA LEU A 318 32.16 -0.13 11.56
C LEU A 318 33.60 0.15 11.99
N LEU A 319 34.48 -0.85 11.90
CA LEU A 319 35.83 -0.80 12.45
C LEU A 319 36.89 -1.23 11.43
N VAL A 320 38.10 -0.66 11.52
CA VAL A 320 39.25 -1.13 10.72
C VAL A 320 39.96 -2.33 11.35
N SER A 321 39.77 -2.53 12.64
CA SER A 321 40.26 -3.67 13.41
C SER A 321 39.38 -3.87 14.64
N SER A 322 39.19 -5.12 15.09
CA SER A 322 38.40 -5.43 16.28
C SER A 322 38.76 -4.56 17.49
N GLN A 323 37.73 -4.03 18.17
CA GLN A 323 37.84 -3.27 19.41
C GLN A 323 36.99 -3.94 20.50
N SER A 324 37.36 -3.75 21.77
CA SER A 324 36.55 -4.24 22.88
C SER A 324 35.24 -3.46 22.97
N VAL A 325 34.14 -4.17 23.17
CA VAL A 325 32.83 -3.59 23.49
C VAL A 325 32.53 -3.73 24.98
N LYS A 326 31.89 -2.70 25.54
CA LYS A 326 31.34 -2.70 26.89
C LYS A 326 29.99 -2.00 26.86
N VAL A 327 28.97 -2.64 27.42
CA VAL A 327 27.63 -2.06 27.56
C VAL A 327 27.27 -2.04 29.02
N THR A 328 26.77 -0.89 29.49
CA THR A 328 26.30 -0.73 30.86
C THR A 328 24.88 -0.20 30.92
N VAL A 329 24.12 -0.65 31.91
CA VAL A 329 22.79 -0.11 32.26
C VAL A 329 22.77 0.23 33.74
N GLY A 330 22.48 1.48 34.09
CA GLY A 330 22.54 1.94 35.48
C GLY A 330 23.95 1.79 36.10
N GLY A 331 24.99 1.78 35.27
CA GLY A 331 26.38 1.56 35.66
C GLY A 331 26.80 0.10 35.84
N VAL A 332 25.89 -0.86 35.68
CA VAL A 332 26.20 -2.31 35.71
C VAL A 332 26.72 -2.76 34.36
N ASP A 333 27.90 -3.38 34.32
CA ASP A 333 28.46 -3.99 33.11
C ASP A 333 27.75 -5.30 32.77
N LEU A 334 27.25 -5.39 31.54
CA LEU A 334 26.45 -6.52 31.07
C LEU A 334 27.28 -7.64 30.41
N GLY A 335 28.61 -7.45 30.25
CA GLY A 335 29.46 -8.44 29.62
C GLY A 335 29.23 -8.59 28.12
N ALA A 336 29.03 -7.47 27.43
CA ALA A 336 28.80 -7.41 25.99
C ALA A 336 29.96 -8.03 25.18
N ALA A 337 29.63 -8.69 24.06
CA ALA A 337 30.57 -9.31 23.14
C ALA A 337 30.02 -9.29 21.70
N TRP A 338 30.92 -9.33 20.72
CA TRP A 338 30.55 -9.46 19.31
C TRP A 338 29.95 -10.84 19.03
N THR A 339 28.75 -10.87 18.47
CA THR A 339 28.10 -12.10 17.97
C THR A 339 28.43 -12.32 16.50
N ASP A 340 28.69 -11.25 15.75
CA ASP A 340 29.14 -11.29 14.36
C ASP A 340 30.42 -10.45 14.17
N GLN A 341 31.34 -10.98 13.37
CA GLN A 341 32.62 -10.35 13.08
C GLN A 341 33.02 -10.56 11.61
N PRO A 342 33.65 -9.56 10.98
CA PRO A 342 34.09 -9.68 9.59
C PRO A 342 35.34 -10.58 9.48
N GLU A 343 35.37 -11.45 8.48
CA GLU A 343 36.42 -12.48 8.24
C GLU A 343 37.88 -11.96 8.34
N TYR A 344 38.15 -10.74 7.85
CA TYR A 344 39.50 -10.15 7.86
C TYR A 344 39.68 -8.99 8.85
N GLY A 345 38.80 -8.88 9.84
CA GLY A 345 38.91 -7.94 10.95
C GLY A 345 38.60 -6.47 10.61
N SER A 346 38.30 -6.13 9.36
CA SER A 346 37.82 -4.81 8.97
C SER A 346 36.42 -4.94 8.38
N GLY A 347 35.46 -4.15 8.86
CA GLY A 347 34.07 -4.20 8.43
C GLY A 347 33.10 -3.94 9.57
N LEU A 348 31.87 -4.42 9.39
CA LEU A 348 30.85 -4.33 10.42
C LEU A 348 31.05 -5.43 11.46
N TYR A 349 31.04 -5.02 12.72
CA TYR A 349 30.93 -5.87 13.90
C TYR A 349 29.54 -5.69 14.48
N HIS A 350 28.87 -6.78 14.83
CA HIS A 350 27.53 -6.72 15.42
C HIS A 350 27.45 -7.55 16.70
N GLY A 351 26.61 -7.08 17.62
CA GLY A 351 26.40 -7.73 18.90
C GLY A 351 25.13 -7.25 19.57
N SER A 352 24.63 -8.07 20.48
CA SER A 352 23.50 -7.72 21.33
C SER A 352 23.70 -8.30 22.73
N VAL A 353 23.13 -7.63 23.74
CA VAL A 353 23.28 -8.05 25.14
C VAL A 353 21.99 -7.86 25.93
N LYS A 354 21.60 -8.88 26.71
CA LYS A 354 20.43 -8.80 27.61
C LYS A 354 20.75 -7.89 28.79
N TYR A 355 19.87 -6.93 29.07
CA TYR A 355 20.01 -6.08 30.26
C TYR A 355 19.30 -6.65 31.49
N GLY A 356 18.47 -7.70 31.33
CA GLY A 356 17.77 -8.35 32.43
C GLY A 356 16.91 -7.37 33.24
N GLY A 357 17.01 -7.40 34.56
CA GLY A 357 16.29 -6.47 35.43
C GLY A 357 16.97 -5.11 35.64
N ASN A 358 18.07 -4.81 34.95
CA ASN A 358 18.80 -3.55 35.15
C ASN A 358 18.05 -2.39 34.50
N LEU A 359 17.94 -1.28 35.22
CA LEU A 359 17.31 -0.03 34.79
C LEU A 359 18.31 1.13 34.92
N GLY A 360 18.09 2.21 34.18
CA GLY A 360 18.86 3.45 34.24
C GLY A 360 19.58 3.78 32.93
N ALA A 361 20.56 4.68 33.02
CA ALA A 361 21.31 5.17 31.86
C ALA A 361 22.01 4.04 31.09
N VAL A 362 21.89 4.07 29.77
CA VAL A 362 22.55 3.12 28.86
C VAL A 362 23.82 3.76 28.31
N VAL A 363 24.94 3.04 28.40
CA VAL A 363 26.22 3.45 27.80
C VAL A 363 26.78 2.29 27.02
N ILE A 364 27.00 2.49 25.72
CA ILE A 364 27.67 1.55 24.81
C ILE A 364 29.03 2.14 24.48
N GLN A 365 30.10 1.42 24.82
CA GLN A 365 31.47 1.83 24.59
C GLN A 365 32.17 0.83 23.66
N VAL A 366 32.74 1.32 22.57
CA VAL A 366 33.56 0.55 21.64
C VAL A 366 34.89 1.28 21.46
N GLY A 367 35.94 0.75 22.07
CA GLY A 367 37.22 1.43 22.25
C GLY A 367 37.08 2.86 22.79
N SER A 368 37.40 3.87 21.96
CA SER A 368 37.30 5.29 22.34
C SER A 368 35.92 5.91 22.10
N MET A 369 35.04 5.24 21.36
CA MET A 369 33.68 5.72 21.12
C MET A 369 32.80 5.42 22.33
N THR A 370 32.02 6.41 22.76
CA THR A 370 31.03 6.26 23.83
C THR A 370 29.71 6.82 23.35
N LEU A 371 28.70 5.95 23.26
CA LEU A 371 27.32 6.32 22.97
C LEU A 371 26.53 6.28 24.29
N THR A 372 26.01 7.42 24.70
CA THR A 372 25.07 7.52 25.85
C THR A 372 23.66 7.58 25.29
N GLY A 373 22.85 6.61 25.65
CA GLY A 373 21.47 6.51 25.17
C GLY A 373 20.42 6.88 26.20
N ARG A 374 19.17 6.85 25.74
CA ARG A 374 17.98 7.07 26.58
C ARG A 374 17.90 6.02 27.69
N GLU A 375 17.56 6.41 28.91
CA GLU A 375 17.50 5.46 30.03
C GLU A 375 16.44 4.36 29.83
N ILE A 376 16.76 3.15 30.30
CA ILE A 376 15.81 2.04 30.42
C ILE A 376 15.05 2.19 31.75
N THR A 377 13.73 2.24 31.69
CA THR A 377 12.86 2.43 32.86
C THR A 377 11.59 1.61 32.74
N SER A 378 10.98 1.24 33.86
CA SER A 378 9.65 0.61 33.90
C SER A 378 8.51 1.65 33.86
N ALA A 379 8.82 2.94 33.67
CA ALA A 379 7.80 3.97 33.58
C ALA A 379 7.02 3.87 32.26
N CYS A 380 5.70 3.79 32.37
CA CYS A 380 4.78 3.70 31.23
C CYS A 380 4.38 5.05 30.64
N ASN A 381 4.70 6.17 31.29
CA ASN A 381 4.34 7.51 30.84
C ASN A 381 5.61 8.34 30.64
N ARG A 382 6.17 8.26 29.44
CA ARG A 382 7.39 8.95 29.04
C ARG A 382 7.14 10.13 28.11
N VAL A 383 5.98 10.15 27.46
CA VAL A 383 5.50 11.22 26.61
C VAL A 383 4.07 11.57 27.00
N ASP A 384 3.65 12.78 26.66
CA ASP A 384 2.30 13.26 26.97
C ASP A 384 1.25 12.38 26.25
N GLY A 385 0.18 12.03 26.95
CA GLY A 385 -0.92 11.20 26.42
C GLY A 385 -0.67 9.69 26.38
N GLN A 386 0.51 9.19 26.80
CA GLN A 386 0.82 7.75 26.73
C GLN A 386 -0.12 6.86 27.57
N ASP A 387 -0.72 7.41 28.64
CA ASP A 387 -1.78 6.78 29.44
C ASP A 387 -1.54 5.31 29.83
N GLY A 388 -0.32 5.02 30.28
CA GLY A 388 0.08 3.70 30.77
C GLY A 388 0.38 2.67 29.68
N LYS A 389 0.32 3.04 28.40
CA LYS A 389 0.57 2.13 27.27
C LYS A 389 2.06 1.94 27.01
N GLN A 390 2.41 0.75 26.57
CA GLN A 390 3.76 0.40 26.16
C GLN A 390 4.10 1.06 24.83
N ASN A 391 5.25 1.72 24.77
CA ASN A 391 5.81 2.17 23.50
C ASN A 391 6.76 1.09 22.98
N TRP A 392 6.36 0.40 21.90
CA TRP A 392 7.14 -0.66 21.27
C TRP A 392 8.18 -0.12 20.26
N ASN A 393 8.25 1.20 20.07
CA ASN A 393 9.26 1.84 19.25
C ASN A 393 10.66 1.74 19.89
N ALA A 394 11.69 1.74 19.05
CA ALA A 394 13.10 1.74 19.47
C ALA A 394 13.64 3.17 19.59
N TRP A 395 14.53 3.38 20.56
CA TRP A 395 15.44 4.51 20.55
C TRP A 395 16.71 4.10 19.80
N VAL A 396 17.23 4.97 18.92
CA VAL A 396 18.45 4.71 18.14
C VAL A 396 19.43 5.85 18.33
N GLY A 397 20.69 5.50 18.55
CA GLY A 397 21.78 6.45 18.68
C GLY A 397 22.97 6.07 17.82
N SER A 398 23.79 7.08 17.51
CA SER A 398 25.03 6.91 16.78
C SER A 398 26.17 7.73 17.39
N GLN A 399 27.39 7.25 17.24
CA GLN A 399 28.61 7.93 17.66
C GLN A 399 29.69 7.76 16.58
N THR A 400 30.33 8.86 16.20
CA THR A 400 31.45 8.84 15.25
C THR A 400 32.76 8.55 15.98
N GLY A 401 33.62 7.74 15.36
CA GLY A 401 34.93 7.32 15.86
C GLY A 401 36.11 8.01 15.17
N SER A 402 37.17 7.26 14.92
CA SER A 402 38.39 7.77 14.25
C SER A 402 38.24 7.77 12.72
N SER A 403 38.80 8.78 12.06
CA SER A 403 38.95 8.76 10.60
C SER A 403 39.83 7.58 10.18
N ALA A 404 39.49 6.95 9.06
CA ALA A 404 40.16 5.76 8.54
C ALA A 404 40.35 5.86 7.03
N ASN A 405 41.14 4.93 6.48
CA ASN A 405 41.23 4.71 5.03
C ASN A 405 41.54 3.23 4.80
N LYS A 406 40.51 2.39 4.93
CA LYS A 406 40.62 0.94 4.79
C LYS A 406 39.59 0.44 3.79
N GLU A 407 40.05 0.03 2.62
CA GLU A 407 39.22 -0.65 1.63
C GLU A 407 38.95 -2.10 2.07
N VAL A 408 37.70 -2.52 1.90
CA VAL A 408 37.22 -3.90 2.04
C VAL A 408 36.66 -4.33 0.70
N ASP A 409 37.15 -5.44 0.17
CA ASP A 409 36.79 -5.99 -1.14
C ASP A 409 36.22 -7.41 -0.97
N ILE A 410 34.95 -7.56 -1.32
CA ILE A 410 34.18 -8.81 -1.19
C ILE A 410 33.86 -9.44 -2.55
N SER A 411 34.50 -8.98 -3.63
CA SER A 411 34.23 -9.44 -5.01
C SER A 411 34.45 -10.95 -5.22
N LYS A 412 35.25 -11.59 -4.35
CA LYS A 412 35.51 -13.04 -4.36
C LYS A 412 34.93 -13.76 -3.15
N TRP A 413 34.15 -13.07 -2.32
CA TRP A 413 33.54 -13.68 -1.17
C TRP A 413 32.33 -14.49 -1.61
N VAL A 414 32.16 -15.62 -0.94
CA VAL A 414 31.02 -16.52 -1.05
C VAL A 414 30.38 -16.64 0.32
N CYS A 415 29.22 -17.28 0.40
CA CYS A 415 28.75 -17.74 1.69
C CYS A 415 29.77 -18.73 2.28
N ILE A 416 30.03 -18.65 3.59
CA ILE A 416 30.95 -19.56 4.30
C ILE A 416 30.37 -20.14 5.60
N GLU A 417 29.18 -19.68 5.99
CA GLU A 417 28.38 -20.16 7.09
C GLU A 417 26.91 -20.00 6.71
N GLY A 418 26.12 -21.06 6.92
CA GLY A 418 24.71 -21.01 6.62
C GLY A 418 23.92 -22.01 7.45
N THR A 419 22.62 -21.81 7.47
CA THR A 419 21.65 -22.61 8.22
C THR A 419 20.31 -22.61 7.49
N ALA A 420 19.27 -23.19 8.09
CA ALA A 420 17.91 -23.21 7.54
C ALA A 420 16.91 -22.84 8.66
N PRO A 421 16.76 -21.54 8.99
CA PRO A 421 15.81 -21.10 10.01
C PRO A 421 14.40 -21.56 9.63
N GLY A 422 13.63 -22.07 10.59
CA GLY A 422 12.29 -22.59 10.32
C GLY A 422 12.22 -23.93 9.59
N ALA A 423 13.33 -24.47 9.08
CA ALA A 423 13.40 -25.74 8.34
C ALA A 423 14.59 -26.60 8.84
N PRO A 424 14.58 -27.06 10.11
CA PRO A 424 15.72 -27.71 10.76
C PRO A 424 16.21 -28.98 10.05
N GLU A 425 15.36 -29.63 9.26
CA GLU A 425 15.69 -30.78 8.42
C GLU A 425 16.65 -30.45 7.26
N PHE A 426 16.83 -29.18 6.93
CA PHE A 426 17.83 -28.70 5.97
C PHE A 426 19.12 -28.25 6.64
N ALA A 427 19.16 -28.09 7.96
CA ALA A 427 20.23 -27.42 8.68
C ALA A 427 21.61 -28.04 8.43
N ASP A 428 21.75 -29.36 8.53
CA ASP A 428 23.02 -30.07 8.33
C ASP A 428 23.55 -29.89 6.88
N LEU A 429 22.64 -29.95 5.90
CA LEU A 429 23.00 -29.74 4.50
C LEU A 429 23.38 -28.28 4.25
N CYS A 430 22.63 -27.33 4.77
CA CYS A 430 22.94 -25.91 4.62
C CYS A 430 24.25 -25.53 5.30
N GLU A 431 24.51 -26.03 6.51
CA GLU A 431 25.79 -25.82 7.20
C GLU A 431 26.96 -26.32 6.35
N PHE A 432 26.86 -27.54 5.83
CA PHE A 432 27.92 -28.13 5.02
C PHE A 432 28.09 -27.42 3.66
N THR A 433 27.00 -27.22 2.93
CA THR A 433 27.06 -26.68 1.56
C THR A 433 27.43 -25.20 1.52
N CYS A 434 26.83 -24.38 2.40
CA CYS A 434 27.12 -22.95 2.49
C CYS A 434 28.58 -22.74 2.91
N LYS A 435 29.16 -23.58 3.77
CA LYS A 435 30.59 -23.52 4.12
C LYS A 435 31.52 -23.55 2.89
N TYR A 436 31.11 -24.23 1.82
CA TYR A 436 31.90 -24.37 0.60
C TYR A 436 31.38 -23.52 -0.57
N GLY A 437 30.59 -22.48 -0.27
CA GLY A 437 30.14 -21.48 -1.23
C GLY A 437 28.91 -21.87 -2.05
N TYR A 438 28.28 -23.02 -1.78
CA TYR A 438 26.99 -23.38 -2.38
C TYR A 438 25.88 -23.18 -1.36
N CYS A 439 25.21 -22.04 -1.41
CA CYS A 439 24.17 -21.66 -0.45
C CYS A 439 22.92 -21.17 -1.19
N PRO A 440 22.05 -22.07 -1.68
CA PRO A 440 20.89 -21.66 -2.46
C PRO A 440 19.87 -20.92 -1.56
N PRO A 441 19.50 -19.66 -1.86
CA PRO A 441 18.66 -18.85 -0.97
C PRO A 441 17.22 -19.38 -0.81
N GLY A 442 16.77 -20.24 -1.74
CA GLY A 442 15.49 -20.92 -1.65
C GLY A 442 15.48 -22.14 -0.72
N ALA A 443 16.60 -22.48 -0.08
CA ALA A 443 16.67 -23.56 0.91
C ALA A 443 17.57 -23.25 2.11
N CYS A 444 18.56 -22.39 1.93
CA CYS A 444 19.54 -22.05 2.95
C CYS A 444 19.61 -20.55 3.16
N TYR A 445 19.82 -20.17 4.42
CA TYR A 445 20.13 -18.84 4.86
C TYR A 445 21.65 -18.68 5.01
N CYS A 446 22.23 -17.69 4.31
CA CYS A 446 23.63 -17.35 4.49
C CYS A 446 23.80 -16.43 5.71
N SER A 447 24.44 -16.92 6.77
CA SER A 447 24.68 -16.13 7.99
C SER A 447 25.99 -15.36 7.94
N ASN A 448 26.97 -15.80 7.14
CA ASN A 448 28.24 -15.09 7.01
C ASN A 448 28.89 -15.29 5.62
N MET A 449 29.46 -14.21 5.08
CA MET A 449 30.22 -14.22 3.83
C MET A 449 31.71 -14.07 4.10
N GLY A 450 32.53 -14.75 3.30
CA GLY A 450 33.97 -14.68 3.41
C GLY A 450 34.68 -15.32 2.23
N ALA A 451 36.00 -15.48 2.33
CA ALA A 451 36.75 -16.10 1.26
C ALA A 451 36.37 -17.58 1.09
N GLN A 452 36.30 -18.01 -0.17
CA GLN A 452 36.04 -19.40 -0.53
C GLN A 452 36.97 -20.36 0.22
N LYS A 453 36.38 -21.19 1.08
CA LYS A 453 37.08 -22.26 1.77
C LYS A 453 37.48 -23.35 0.76
N GLU A 454 38.63 -23.98 0.99
CA GLU A 454 39.11 -25.10 0.18
C GLU A 454 38.12 -26.27 0.29
N LYS A 455 37.64 -26.75 -0.86
CA LYS A 455 36.67 -27.85 -0.92
C LYS A 455 37.38 -29.18 -0.60
N PRO A 456 36.67 -30.16 -0.01
CA PRO A 456 37.16 -31.53 0.08
C PRO A 456 37.61 -32.04 -1.30
N ASP A 457 38.66 -32.86 -1.31
CA ASP A 457 39.27 -33.41 -2.52
C ASP A 457 39.06 -34.94 -2.62
N SER A 458 39.69 -35.55 -3.64
CA SER A 458 39.59 -36.99 -3.90
C SER A 458 40.10 -37.90 -2.78
N ASP A 459 40.85 -37.37 -1.80
CA ASP A 459 41.29 -38.15 -0.64
C ASP A 459 40.20 -38.21 0.46
N THR A 460 39.13 -37.42 0.32
CA THR A 460 37.98 -37.43 1.23
C THR A 460 37.12 -38.68 0.99
N PRO A 461 36.80 -39.48 2.04
CA PRO A 461 35.91 -40.63 1.88
C PRO A 461 34.56 -40.23 1.30
N GLY A 462 34.15 -40.92 0.23
CA GLY A 462 32.88 -40.64 -0.47
C GLY A 462 32.95 -39.51 -1.49
N TYR A 463 34.10 -38.89 -1.74
CA TYR A 463 34.25 -37.90 -2.80
C TYR A 463 33.83 -38.44 -4.18
N GLY A 464 33.16 -37.60 -4.97
CA GLY A 464 32.59 -37.95 -6.27
C GLY A 464 31.31 -38.79 -6.19
N THR A 465 30.72 -38.97 -5.00
CA THR A 465 29.44 -39.67 -4.85
C THR A 465 28.32 -38.82 -5.42
N LYS A 466 27.61 -39.33 -6.42
CA LYS A 466 26.42 -38.65 -6.93
C LYS A 466 25.29 -38.75 -5.90
N GLY A 467 24.80 -37.59 -5.44
CA GLY A 467 23.69 -37.49 -4.50
C GLY A 467 22.38 -37.07 -5.16
N TYR A 468 21.28 -37.59 -4.64
CA TYR A 468 19.89 -37.24 -4.97
C TYR A 468 19.09 -37.09 -3.67
N PRO A 469 17.92 -36.45 -3.69
CA PRO A 469 16.98 -36.53 -2.58
C PRO A 469 16.63 -37.98 -2.26
N ALA A 470 16.57 -38.32 -0.97
CA ALA A 470 16.11 -39.63 -0.51
C ALA A 470 14.62 -39.88 -0.87
N GLU A 471 14.18 -41.14 -0.85
CA GLU A 471 12.78 -41.50 -1.10
C GLU A 471 11.84 -40.71 -0.18
N GLY A 472 10.84 -40.06 -0.77
CA GLY A 472 9.88 -39.22 -0.04
C GLY A 472 10.30 -37.75 0.13
N MET A 473 11.51 -37.36 -0.28
CA MET A 473 11.99 -35.98 -0.21
C MET A 473 11.62 -35.17 -1.46
N SER A 474 11.54 -33.85 -1.28
CA SER A 474 11.19 -32.91 -2.36
C SER A 474 12.38 -32.51 -3.23
N SER A 475 12.10 -31.82 -4.34
CA SER A 475 13.12 -31.21 -5.20
C SER A 475 13.97 -30.14 -4.50
N SER A 476 13.52 -29.61 -3.36
CA SER A 476 14.28 -28.62 -2.57
C SER A 476 15.63 -29.18 -2.07
N TYR A 477 15.78 -30.50 -1.98
CA TYR A 477 17.02 -31.18 -1.61
C TYR A 477 17.96 -31.43 -2.79
N GLU A 478 17.51 -31.29 -4.04
CA GLU A 478 18.22 -31.82 -5.20
C GLU A 478 19.62 -31.23 -5.35
N GLY A 479 19.74 -29.91 -5.37
CA GLY A 479 21.04 -29.24 -5.48
C GLY A 479 21.91 -29.43 -4.23
N LEU A 480 21.30 -29.46 -3.04
CA LEU A 480 22.01 -29.65 -1.78
C LEU A 480 22.63 -31.04 -1.68
N CYS A 481 21.85 -32.09 -1.95
CA CYS A 481 22.33 -33.47 -1.96
C CYS A 481 23.36 -33.71 -3.07
N ALA A 482 23.13 -33.17 -4.27
CA ALA A 482 24.09 -33.29 -5.36
C ALA A 482 25.46 -32.70 -4.98
N PHE A 483 25.47 -31.50 -4.39
CA PHE A 483 26.71 -30.85 -3.97
C PHE A 483 27.36 -31.51 -2.75
N ALA A 484 26.57 -31.82 -1.72
CA ALA A 484 27.08 -32.37 -0.47
C ALA A 484 27.68 -33.78 -0.66
N CYS A 485 26.96 -34.67 -1.35
CA CYS A 485 27.43 -36.03 -1.59
C CYS A 485 28.67 -36.06 -2.48
N ASP A 486 28.77 -35.17 -3.48
CA ASP A 486 29.95 -35.07 -4.34
C ASP A 486 31.22 -34.73 -3.53
N LEU A 487 31.07 -33.99 -2.43
CA LEU A 487 32.16 -33.65 -1.52
C LEU A 487 32.34 -34.65 -0.36
N GLY A 488 31.68 -35.81 -0.40
CA GLY A 488 31.80 -36.87 0.60
C GLY A 488 30.89 -36.75 1.83
N PHE A 489 29.99 -35.77 1.87
CA PHE A 489 28.97 -35.64 2.92
C PHE A 489 27.59 -36.01 2.40
N CYS A 490 27.16 -37.26 2.62
CA CYS A 490 25.90 -37.78 2.10
C CYS A 490 25.01 -38.34 3.22
N PRO A 491 24.28 -37.49 3.97
CA PRO A 491 23.44 -37.93 5.08
C PRO A 491 22.24 -38.72 4.55
N SER A 492 22.16 -40.02 4.88
CA SER A 492 21.13 -40.94 4.37
C SER A 492 19.70 -40.60 4.82
N ALA A 493 19.55 -39.69 5.78
CA ALA A 493 18.24 -39.19 6.20
C ALA A 493 17.57 -38.33 5.11
N TYR A 494 18.37 -37.64 4.28
CA TYR A 494 17.88 -36.65 3.31
C TYR A 494 18.37 -36.93 1.88
N CYS A 495 19.51 -37.62 1.75
CA CYS A 495 20.15 -37.89 0.47
C CYS A 495 20.33 -39.39 0.23
N ASP A 496 20.26 -39.78 -1.03
CA ASP A 496 20.53 -41.14 -1.52
C ASP A 496 21.48 -41.08 -2.72
N THR A 497 22.12 -42.20 -3.03
CA THR A 497 22.97 -42.39 -4.22
C THR A 497 22.19 -42.89 -5.44
N SER A 498 20.92 -43.25 -5.24
CA SER A 498 19.98 -43.62 -6.28
C SER A 498 18.91 -42.54 -6.47
N GLU A 499 18.48 -42.36 -7.72
CA GLU A 499 17.46 -41.37 -8.06
C GLU A 499 16.06 -41.92 -7.74
N HIS A 500 15.27 -41.13 -7.03
CA HIS A 500 13.89 -41.46 -6.64
C HIS A 500 12.90 -40.51 -7.29
N ALA A 501 11.63 -40.91 -7.32
CA ALA A 501 10.55 -40.03 -7.74
C ALA A 501 10.46 -38.83 -6.76
N LYS A 502 10.56 -37.62 -7.30
CA LYS A 502 10.50 -36.38 -6.51
C LYS A 502 9.09 -36.15 -5.99
N VAL A 503 8.95 -35.84 -4.70
CA VAL A 503 7.69 -35.38 -4.13
C VAL A 503 7.56 -33.88 -4.41
N VAL A 504 6.48 -33.46 -5.05
CA VAL A 504 6.14 -32.03 -5.13
C VAL A 504 5.32 -31.71 -3.89
N PRO A 505 5.87 -30.97 -2.91
CA PRO A 505 5.11 -30.61 -1.73
C PRO A 505 4.02 -29.61 -2.15
N ASN A 506 2.83 -29.75 -1.56
CA ASN A 506 1.72 -28.82 -1.84
C ASN A 506 2.00 -27.40 -1.29
N VAL A 507 2.93 -27.28 -0.34
CA VAL A 507 3.29 -26.06 0.37
C VAL A 507 4.80 -26.04 0.55
N SER A 508 5.43 -24.89 0.39
CA SER A 508 6.87 -24.76 0.60
C SER A 508 7.22 -25.06 2.06
N PRO A 509 8.26 -25.88 2.34
CA PRO A 509 8.73 -26.11 3.71
C PRO A 509 9.32 -24.85 4.37
N PHE A 510 9.52 -23.78 3.59
CA PHE A 510 10.03 -22.49 4.05
C PHE A 510 8.92 -21.45 4.29
N THR A 511 7.66 -21.82 4.05
CA THR A 511 6.50 -20.98 4.37
C THR A 511 6.13 -21.17 5.84
N PRO A 512 6.03 -20.09 6.64
CA PRO A 512 5.58 -20.20 8.02
C PRO A 512 4.15 -20.75 8.12
N ASP A 513 3.90 -21.52 9.18
CA ASP A 513 2.56 -22.04 9.47
C ASP A 513 1.58 -20.92 9.86
N ALA A 514 0.37 -20.99 9.31
CA ALA A 514 -0.78 -20.20 9.72
C ALA A 514 -1.64 -20.96 10.74
N CYS A 515 -2.59 -20.26 11.35
CA CYS A 515 -3.62 -20.92 12.14
C CYS A 515 -4.59 -21.68 11.23
N THR A 516 -4.96 -22.90 11.61
CA THR A 516 -5.89 -23.76 10.84
C THR A 516 -7.11 -24.20 11.64
N SER A 517 -7.19 -23.87 12.93
CA SER A 517 -8.41 -23.94 13.73
C SER A 517 -8.24 -23.11 14.99
N GLY A 518 -9.34 -22.58 15.53
CA GLY A 518 -9.30 -21.75 16.73
C GLY A 518 -10.52 -21.91 17.62
N LYS A 519 -10.43 -21.39 18.83
CA LYS A 519 -11.51 -21.41 19.83
C LYS A 519 -11.65 -20.06 20.48
N GLY A 520 -12.90 -19.66 20.70
CA GLY A 520 -13.27 -18.41 21.38
C GLY A 520 -14.05 -18.67 22.67
N GLY A 521 -14.24 -17.59 23.45
CA GLY A 521 -15.14 -17.57 24.59
C GLY A 521 -16.62 -17.56 24.20
N GLU A 522 -17.49 -17.21 25.15
CA GLU A 522 -18.94 -17.03 24.90
C GLU A 522 -19.18 -15.98 23.79
N GLY A 523 -20.04 -16.28 22.83
CA GLY A 523 -20.26 -15.46 21.62
C GLY A 523 -19.19 -15.58 20.53
N LEU A 524 -18.02 -16.17 20.82
CA LEU A 524 -16.91 -16.26 19.86
C LEU A 524 -16.64 -17.69 19.37
N VAL A 525 -17.33 -18.70 19.92
CA VAL A 525 -17.06 -20.12 19.60
C VAL A 525 -17.09 -20.39 18.10
N GLY A 526 -18.18 -19.99 17.41
CA GLY A 526 -18.33 -20.19 15.99
C GLY A 526 -17.45 -19.26 15.14
N LEU A 527 -17.34 -18.00 15.55
CA LEU A 527 -16.49 -17.00 14.87
C LEU A 527 -15.02 -17.40 14.86
N CYS A 528 -14.47 -17.81 16.00
CA CYS A 528 -13.08 -18.26 16.08
C CYS A 528 -12.85 -19.60 15.39
N ASP A 529 -13.83 -20.52 15.38
CA ASP A 529 -13.70 -21.78 14.64
C ASP A 529 -13.62 -21.51 13.13
N PHE A 530 -14.49 -20.64 12.61
CA PHE A 530 -14.51 -20.25 11.21
C PHE A 530 -13.29 -19.43 10.80
N ALA A 531 -13.02 -18.30 11.47
CA ALA A 531 -12.00 -17.35 11.03
C ALA A 531 -10.58 -17.92 11.16
N CYS A 532 -10.28 -18.57 12.29
CA CYS A 532 -8.97 -19.17 12.52
C CYS A 532 -8.68 -20.35 11.60
N ASN A 533 -9.69 -20.97 10.97
CA ASN A 533 -9.47 -21.99 9.94
C ASN A 533 -8.80 -21.42 8.69
N PHE A 534 -8.92 -20.11 8.44
CA PHE A 534 -8.36 -19.41 7.28
C PHE A 534 -7.21 -18.46 7.66
N GLY A 535 -6.55 -18.70 8.80
CA GLY A 535 -5.42 -17.89 9.27
C GLY A 535 -5.79 -16.58 9.98
N PHE A 536 -7.02 -16.07 9.83
CA PHE A 536 -7.49 -14.89 10.56
C PHE A 536 -7.86 -15.26 12.00
N CYS A 537 -6.88 -15.18 12.90
CA CYS A 537 -7.04 -15.61 14.29
C CYS A 537 -6.50 -14.56 15.28
N PRO A 538 -7.26 -13.50 15.58
CA PRO A 538 -6.77 -12.40 16.40
C PRO A 538 -6.44 -12.87 17.82
N VAL A 539 -5.22 -12.63 18.32
CA VAL A 539 -4.70 -13.25 19.56
C VAL A 539 -5.42 -12.78 20.83
N HIS A 540 -5.99 -11.58 20.81
CA HIS A 540 -6.78 -11.04 21.91
C HIS A 540 -8.26 -11.51 21.89
N THR A 541 -8.71 -12.12 20.80
CA THR A 541 -10.10 -12.59 20.61
C THR A 541 -10.19 -14.12 20.62
N CYS A 542 -9.27 -14.79 19.93
CA CYS A 542 -9.29 -16.23 19.68
C CYS A 542 -8.00 -16.91 20.16
N THR A 543 -8.11 -18.20 20.51
CA THR A 543 -6.95 -19.07 20.76
C THR A 543 -6.76 -20.02 19.59
N CYS A 544 -5.65 -19.89 18.89
CA CYS A 544 -5.26 -20.85 17.84
C CYS A 544 -5.03 -22.25 18.45
N SER A 545 -5.71 -23.26 17.89
CA SER A 545 -5.70 -24.64 18.39
C SER A 545 -4.81 -25.57 17.57
N THR A 546 -4.77 -25.39 16.24
CA THR A 546 -3.90 -26.13 15.33
C THR A 546 -3.24 -25.19 14.33
N MET A 547 -2.09 -25.61 13.82
CA MET A 547 -1.30 -24.85 12.86
C MET A 547 -0.96 -25.74 11.65
N GLY A 548 -0.68 -25.09 10.53
CA GLY A 548 -0.25 -25.74 9.30
C GLY A 548 -0.28 -24.74 8.14
N ALA A 549 -0.34 -25.27 6.93
CA ALA A 549 -0.48 -24.44 5.73
C ALA A 549 -1.74 -23.57 5.79
N LEU A 550 -1.62 -22.34 5.28
CA LEU A 550 -2.75 -21.42 5.15
C LEU A 550 -3.82 -22.04 4.24
N ASN A 551 -5.03 -22.18 4.77
CA ASN A 551 -6.20 -22.46 3.95
C ASN A 551 -6.63 -21.14 3.30
N GLU A 552 -6.73 -21.11 1.97
CA GLU A 552 -7.20 -19.91 1.27
C GLU A 552 -8.61 -19.54 1.75
N PRO A 553 -8.83 -18.29 2.22
CA PRO A 553 -10.15 -17.85 2.62
C PRO A 553 -11.10 -17.83 1.42
N PRO A 554 -12.41 -18.05 1.64
CA PRO A 554 -13.42 -17.79 0.62
C PRO A 554 -13.32 -16.34 0.11
N ALA A 555 -13.72 -16.14 -1.14
CA ALA A 555 -13.83 -14.81 -1.72
C ALA A 555 -14.77 -13.93 -0.87
N GLN A 556 -14.44 -12.65 -0.75
CA GLN A 556 -15.29 -11.70 -0.05
C GLN A 556 -16.58 -11.44 -0.85
N SER A 557 -17.71 -11.41 -0.16
CA SER A 557 -18.95 -10.79 -0.63
C SER A 557 -18.89 -9.27 -0.43
N GLY A 558 -19.76 -8.51 -1.10
CA GLY A 558 -19.92 -7.06 -0.87
C GLY A 558 -20.57 -6.68 0.47
N THR A 559 -20.59 -7.61 1.43
CA THR A 559 -21.19 -7.42 2.76
C THR A 559 -20.08 -7.31 3.80
N SER A 560 -20.26 -6.48 4.81
CA SER A 560 -19.37 -6.39 5.96
C SER A 560 -20.09 -6.86 7.22
N GLY A 561 -19.35 -6.92 8.33
CA GLY A 561 -19.90 -7.30 9.62
C GLY A 561 -19.37 -6.41 10.72
N SER A 562 -20.22 -6.08 11.69
CA SER A 562 -19.85 -5.33 12.88
C SER A 562 -20.33 -6.03 14.14
N ALA A 563 -19.76 -5.67 15.30
CA ALA A 563 -20.18 -6.22 16.58
C ALA A 563 -21.63 -5.83 16.86
N LYS A 564 -22.40 -6.79 17.39
CA LYS A 564 -23.74 -6.50 17.87
C LYS A 564 -23.73 -5.52 19.04
N SER A 565 -24.73 -4.63 19.06
CA SER A 565 -24.93 -3.65 20.14
C SER A 565 -24.80 -4.29 21.54
N GLY A 566 -23.88 -3.78 22.34
CA GLY A 566 -23.61 -4.24 23.70
C GLY A 566 -22.42 -5.18 23.84
N LEU A 567 -21.80 -5.60 22.73
CA LEU A 567 -20.53 -6.34 22.70
C LEU A 567 -19.34 -5.39 22.59
N ASP A 568 -18.15 -5.84 23.01
CA ASP A 568 -16.91 -5.05 22.89
C ASP A 568 -16.47 -5.03 21.43
N VAL A 569 -16.61 -3.88 20.78
CA VAL A 569 -16.21 -3.63 19.39
C VAL A 569 -14.78 -4.06 19.09
N ARG A 570 -13.84 -3.91 20.03
CA ARG A 570 -12.43 -4.30 19.82
C ARG A 570 -12.23 -5.81 19.74
N VAL A 571 -13.16 -6.58 20.31
CA VAL A 571 -13.13 -8.04 20.30
C VAL A 571 -13.87 -8.60 19.10
N PHE A 572 -15.01 -7.98 18.74
CA PHE A 572 -15.96 -8.54 17.79
C PHE A 572 -15.91 -7.91 16.39
N ASP A 573 -15.60 -6.61 16.22
CA ASP A 573 -15.74 -5.94 14.90
C ASP A 573 -14.89 -6.62 13.83
N ALA A 574 -13.58 -6.73 14.03
CA ALA A 574 -12.68 -7.27 13.01
C ALA A 574 -12.98 -8.74 12.64
N ILE A 575 -13.40 -9.55 13.63
CA ILE A 575 -13.75 -10.96 13.37
C ILE A 575 -15.14 -11.10 12.74
N CYS A 576 -16.08 -10.24 13.10
CA CYS A 576 -17.38 -10.15 12.44
C CYS A 576 -17.20 -9.68 10.99
N ASP A 577 -16.39 -8.66 10.73
CA ASP A 577 -16.11 -8.19 9.38
C ASP A 577 -15.51 -9.29 8.51
N PHE A 578 -14.46 -9.95 9.01
CA PHE A 578 -13.82 -11.06 8.30
C PHE A 578 -14.81 -12.20 7.98
N ALA A 579 -15.67 -12.56 8.95
CA ALA A 579 -16.57 -13.70 8.83
C ALA A 579 -17.82 -13.39 7.99
N CYS A 580 -18.47 -12.26 8.23
CA CYS A 580 -19.68 -11.84 7.53
C CYS A 580 -19.40 -11.53 6.05
N SER A 581 -18.24 -10.92 5.75
CA SER A 581 -17.78 -10.76 4.36
C SER A 581 -17.47 -12.08 3.65
N ARG A 582 -17.52 -13.22 4.34
CA ARG A 582 -17.24 -14.55 3.76
C ARG A 582 -18.40 -15.53 3.97
N GLY A 583 -19.60 -15.01 4.17
CA GLY A 583 -20.84 -15.78 4.25
C GLY A 583 -21.09 -16.48 5.59
N TYR A 584 -20.33 -16.16 6.64
CA TYR A 584 -20.57 -16.64 7.99
C TYR A 584 -20.85 -15.47 8.94
N CYS A 585 -22.12 -15.11 9.13
CA CYS A 585 -22.51 -13.99 9.99
C CYS A 585 -23.53 -14.45 11.05
N PRO A 586 -23.09 -14.81 12.27
CA PRO A 586 -23.99 -15.27 13.31
C PRO A 586 -24.72 -14.09 14.01
N ASP A 587 -26.06 -14.06 13.89
CA ASP A 587 -26.94 -12.98 14.40
C ASP A 587 -26.85 -12.72 15.91
N ASP A 588 -26.31 -13.66 16.68
CA ASP A 588 -26.13 -13.51 18.13
C ASP A 588 -24.95 -12.58 18.48
N SER A 589 -23.96 -12.48 17.58
CA SER A 589 -22.67 -11.85 17.84
C SER A 589 -22.34 -10.74 16.83
N CYS A 590 -22.81 -10.86 15.60
CA CYS A 590 -22.53 -9.91 14.52
C CYS A 590 -23.82 -9.29 13.97
N VAL A 591 -23.67 -8.10 13.41
CA VAL A 591 -24.65 -7.45 12.54
C VAL A 591 -24.06 -7.48 11.13
N GLN A 592 -24.81 -8.04 10.19
CA GLN A 592 -24.42 -8.00 8.78
C GLN A 592 -24.85 -6.66 8.20
N ASP A 593 -23.89 -5.90 7.74
CA ASP A 593 -24.15 -4.71 6.97
C ASP A 593 -24.14 -5.13 5.49
N ALA A 594 -25.27 -4.93 4.80
CA ALA A 594 -25.40 -5.26 3.38
C ALA A 594 -24.53 -4.37 2.47
N THR A 595 -23.77 -3.45 3.06
CA THR A 595 -22.93 -2.46 2.37
C THR A 595 -21.63 -2.28 3.14
N GLY A 596 -20.61 -3.05 2.76
CA GLY A 596 -19.21 -2.78 3.14
C GLY A 596 -18.62 -1.58 2.41
N GLU A 597 -19.30 -0.44 2.42
CA GLU A 597 -18.82 0.82 1.85
C GLU A 597 -19.09 1.95 2.84
N HIS A 598 -18.02 2.57 3.33
CA HIS A 598 -18.01 4.01 3.61
C HIS A 598 -18.79 4.72 2.51
N GLU A 599 -19.71 5.63 2.85
CA GLU A 599 -20.49 6.50 1.94
C GLU A 599 -19.87 6.64 0.53
N VAL A 600 -20.17 5.68 -0.35
CA VAL A 600 -20.07 5.86 -1.79
C VAL A 600 -21.52 5.93 -2.24
N ASP A 601 -21.95 7.15 -2.57
CA ASP A 601 -23.22 7.41 -3.21
C ASP A 601 -23.42 6.44 -4.39
N ASN A 602 -24.19 5.36 -4.22
CA ASN A 602 -24.38 4.32 -5.24
C ASN A 602 -25.00 4.94 -6.52
N PRO A 603 -24.24 5.12 -7.61
CA PRO A 603 -24.76 5.77 -8.80
C PRO A 603 -25.57 4.77 -9.65
N VAL A 604 -26.85 5.06 -9.87
CA VAL A 604 -27.75 4.29 -10.71
C VAL A 604 -27.91 4.98 -12.06
N TYR A 605 -27.25 4.43 -13.08
CA TYR A 605 -27.29 4.97 -14.45
C TYR A 605 -28.61 4.62 -15.12
N ILE A 606 -29.37 5.65 -15.48
CA ILE A 606 -30.69 5.51 -16.09
C ILE A 606 -30.55 5.39 -17.62
N GLY A 607 -31.27 4.43 -18.21
CA GLY A 607 -31.36 4.26 -19.66
C GLY A 607 -32.12 5.39 -20.34
N THR A 608 -31.90 5.60 -21.63
CA THR A 608 -32.58 6.65 -22.42
C THR A 608 -34.11 6.49 -22.49
N ASP A 609 -34.65 5.34 -22.07
CA ASP A 609 -36.09 5.09 -22.03
C ASP A 609 -36.83 5.91 -20.97
N ILE A 610 -36.11 6.52 -20.02
CA ILE A 610 -36.66 7.53 -19.09
C ILE A 610 -37.37 8.68 -19.83
N PHE A 611 -36.92 9.02 -21.04
CA PHE A 611 -37.55 10.04 -21.89
C PHE A 611 -38.87 9.58 -22.53
N LYS A 612 -39.24 8.31 -22.41
CA LYS A 612 -40.48 7.72 -22.95
C LYS A 612 -41.44 7.33 -21.83
N THR A 613 -40.96 6.64 -20.80
CA THR A 613 -41.81 6.08 -19.71
C THR A 613 -41.86 6.98 -18.48
N SER A 614 -40.85 7.84 -18.28
CA SER A 614 -40.76 8.73 -17.12
C SER A 614 -40.81 8.00 -15.77
N THR A 615 -40.19 6.82 -15.70
CA THR A 615 -40.05 6.03 -14.47
C THR A 615 -38.58 5.67 -14.25
N ALA A 616 -38.09 5.80 -13.02
CA ALA A 616 -36.73 5.44 -12.62
C ALA A 616 -36.77 4.69 -11.28
N HIS A 617 -35.95 3.66 -11.14
CA HIS A 617 -35.96 2.78 -9.97
C HIS A 617 -34.56 2.75 -9.34
N CYS A 618 -34.49 2.80 -8.01
CA CYS A 618 -33.30 2.50 -7.24
C CYS A 618 -33.67 2.17 -5.79
N SER A 619 -32.79 1.48 -5.06
CA SER A 619 -32.92 1.29 -3.62
C SER A 619 -32.22 2.44 -2.87
N PRO A 620 -32.93 3.32 -2.14
CA PRO A 620 -32.30 4.44 -1.42
C PRO A 620 -31.41 3.95 -0.25
N PRO A 621 -30.26 4.60 0.06
CA PRO A 621 -29.75 5.81 -0.57
C PRO A 621 -29.06 5.50 -1.92
N CYS A 622 -29.42 6.26 -2.95
CA CYS A 622 -28.88 6.11 -4.30
C CYS A 622 -28.72 7.48 -4.97
N VAL A 623 -27.95 7.54 -6.05
CA VAL A 623 -27.88 8.72 -6.92
C VAL A 623 -28.27 8.33 -8.34
N LEU A 624 -29.42 8.81 -8.84
CA LEU A 624 -29.80 8.56 -10.23
C LEU A 624 -28.93 9.43 -11.15
N VAL A 625 -28.23 8.78 -12.08
CA VAL A 625 -27.44 9.44 -13.12
C VAL A 625 -28.23 9.40 -14.42
N LEU A 626 -28.75 10.55 -14.84
CA LEU A 626 -29.66 10.65 -15.98
C LEU A 626 -28.90 10.67 -17.32
N PRO A 627 -29.43 10.01 -18.37
CA PRO A 627 -28.89 10.10 -19.71
C PRO A 627 -29.00 11.53 -20.25
N PRO A 628 -28.07 11.99 -21.11
CA PRO A 628 -28.23 13.25 -21.81
C PRO A 628 -29.38 13.17 -22.83
N SER A 629 -30.13 14.26 -23.00
CA SER A 629 -31.23 14.35 -23.96
C SER A 629 -30.74 14.84 -25.33
N VAL A 630 -31.06 14.12 -26.41
CA VAL A 630 -30.63 14.50 -27.77
C VAL A 630 -31.37 15.73 -28.25
N LEU A 631 -30.63 16.71 -28.77
CA LEU A 631 -31.20 17.90 -29.37
C LEU A 631 -31.59 17.67 -30.85
N PRO A 632 -32.68 18.28 -31.35
CA PRO A 632 -33.10 18.13 -32.74
C PRO A 632 -32.05 18.60 -33.76
N SER A 633 -31.15 19.49 -33.33
CA SER A 633 -30.02 19.99 -34.10
C SER A 633 -28.93 20.48 -33.15
N SER A 634 -27.69 20.50 -33.64
CA SER A 634 -26.57 21.13 -32.92
C SER A 634 -26.92 22.56 -32.51
N THR A 635 -26.79 22.86 -31.22
CA THR A 635 -27.19 24.13 -30.61
C THR A 635 -25.98 24.76 -29.93
N THR A 636 -25.71 26.03 -30.24
CA THR A 636 -24.64 26.80 -29.59
C THR A 636 -25.21 27.62 -28.44
N ILE A 637 -24.75 27.33 -27.23
CA ILE A 637 -25.10 28.01 -25.99
C ILE A 637 -24.04 29.09 -25.73
N SER A 638 -24.46 30.35 -25.76
CA SER A 638 -23.59 31.47 -25.40
C SER A 638 -23.58 31.66 -23.89
N ILE A 639 -22.40 31.57 -23.27
CA ILE A 639 -22.23 31.76 -21.82
C ILE A 639 -21.96 33.25 -21.54
N PRO A 640 -22.72 33.90 -20.64
CA PRO A 640 -22.44 35.27 -20.24
C PRO A 640 -21.13 35.39 -19.45
N PRO A 641 -20.47 36.56 -19.43
CA PRO A 641 -19.26 36.74 -18.63
C PRO A 641 -19.49 36.43 -17.14
N TYR A 642 -18.61 35.63 -16.56
CA TYR A 642 -18.68 35.19 -15.17
C TYR A 642 -17.72 36.03 -14.31
N THR A 643 -18.25 36.81 -13.37
CA THR A 643 -17.43 37.65 -12.48
C THR A 643 -17.30 37.00 -11.11
N THR A 644 -16.06 36.79 -10.66
CA THR A 644 -15.73 36.19 -9.35
C THR A 644 -14.50 36.89 -8.75
N SER A 645 -14.18 36.56 -7.50
CA SER A 645 -12.97 37.05 -6.81
C SER A 645 -11.98 35.91 -6.60
N VAL A 646 -10.70 36.16 -6.90
CA VAL A 646 -9.60 35.24 -6.60
C VAL A 646 -8.70 35.86 -5.54
N GLU A 647 -8.39 35.09 -4.50
CA GLU A 647 -7.45 35.47 -3.46
C GLU A 647 -6.07 34.86 -3.73
N VAL A 648 -5.04 35.71 -3.78
CA VAL A 648 -3.64 35.27 -3.91
C VAL A 648 -2.81 35.93 -2.82
N GLY A 649 -2.36 35.14 -1.85
CA GLY A 649 -1.78 35.67 -0.62
C GLY A 649 -2.86 36.37 0.21
N SER A 650 -2.65 37.64 0.58
CA SER A 650 -3.64 38.47 1.31
C SER A 650 -4.38 39.48 0.41
N THR A 651 -4.29 39.32 -0.91
CA THR A 651 -4.89 40.26 -1.88
C THR A 651 -6.01 39.58 -2.65
N THR A 652 -7.23 40.07 -2.46
CA THR A 652 -8.41 39.68 -3.25
C THR A 652 -8.50 40.52 -4.52
N SER A 653 -8.55 39.88 -5.69
CA SER A 653 -8.74 40.54 -6.99
C SER A 653 -10.02 40.06 -7.65
N THR A 654 -10.86 40.98 -8.13
CA THR A 654 -12.03 40.65 -8.93
C THR A 654 -11.63 40.38 -10.37
N VAL A 655 -12.05 39.23 -10.91
CA VAL A 655 -11.80 38.82 -12.30
C VAL A 655 -13.12 38.56 -13.02
N THR A 656 -13.20 38.97 -14.28
CA THR A 656 -14.34 38.68 -15.16
C THR A 656 -13.88 37.75 -16.26
N LEU A 657 -14.45 36.56 -16.29
CA LEU A 657 -14.14 35.47 -17.19
C LEU A 657 -15.14 35.50 -18.34
N SER A 658 -14.71 35.19 -19.56
CA SER A 658 -15.58 35.10 -20.74
C SER A 658 -15.45 33.71 -21.34
N PRO A 659 -16.20 32.72 -20.82
CA PRO A 659 -16.12 31.35 -21.31
C PRO A 659 -16.55 31.29 -22.79
N PRO A 660 -15.91 30.44 -23.61
CA PRO A 660 -16.31 30.28 -25.00
C PRO A 660 -17.73 29.70 -25.10
N PRO A 661 -18.51 30.02 -26.17
CA PRO A 661 -19.79 29.39 -26.41
C PRO A 661 -19.65 27.87 -26.59
N ILE A 662 -20.53 27.09 -25.97
CA ILE A 662 -20.52 25.62 -26.06
C ILE A 662 -21.48 25.18 -27.15
N THR A 663 -21.01 24.36 -28.09
CA THR A 663 -21.88 23.76 -29.11
C THR A 663 -22.18 22.31 -28.77
N VAL A 664 -23.45 22.00 -28.51
CA VAL A 664 -23.88 20.68 -28.05
C VAL A 664 -24.91 20.06 -29.00
N GLY A 665 -24.83 18.74 -29.18
CA GLY A 665 -25.86 17.93 -29.83
C GLY A 665 -26.81 17.23 -28.86
N GLN A 666 -26.49 17.26 -27.55
CA GLN A 666 -27.25 16.65 -26.48
C GLN A 666 -27.11 17.51 -25.21
N ILE A 667 -28.10 17.50 -24.31
CA ILE A 667 -28.07 18.24 -23.03
C ILE A 667 -27.95 17.24 -21.87
N PRO A 668 -26.86 17.29 -21.08
CA PRO A 668 -26.72 16.52 -19.84
C PRO A 668 -27.53 17.12 -18.68
N PHE A 669 -27.80 16.30 -17.68
CA PHE A 669 -28.56 16.67 -16.47
C PHE A 669 -27.73 16.44 -15.20
N SER A 670 -28.10 17.12 -14.11
CA SER A 670 -27.57 16.89 -12.77
C SER A 670 -27.98 15.50 -12.27
N ASN A 671 -27.12 14.93 -11.44
CA ASN A 671 -27.42 13.75 -10.66
C ASN A 671 -28.56 14.03 -9.67
N VAL A 672 -29.43 13.03 -9.46
CA VAL A 672 -30.60 13.13 -8.57
C VAL A 672 -30.34 12.29 -7.33
N PRO A 673 -30.04 12.89 -6.16
CA PRO A 673 -29.85 12.15 -4.92
C PRO A 673 -31.18 11.69 -4.37
N VAL A 674 -31.34 10.38 -4.18
CA VAL A 674 -32.50 9.74 -3.54
C VAL A 674 -32.08 9.27 -2.15
N THR A 675 -32.54 9.96 -1.12
CA THR A 675 -32.25 9.60 0.28
C THR A 675 -33.31 8.64 0.81
N THR A 676 -33.03 7.98 1.94
CA THR A 676 -33.99 7.09 2.63
C THR A 676 -35.25 7.79 3.12
N SER A 677 -35.32 9.13 3.08
CA SER A 677 -36.51 9.92 3.44
C SER A 677 -37.47 10.16 2.27
N ILE A 678 -37.12 9.77 1.05
CA ILE A 678 -37.94 9.93 -0.15
C ILE A 678 -38.77 8.66 -0.36
N SER A 679 -40.10 8.80 -0.40
CA SER A 679 -41.04 7.69 -0.55
C SER A 679 -41.34 7.36 -2.01
N ASP A 680 -41.77 6.12 -2.27
CA ASP A 680 -42.25 5.68 -3.58
C ASP A 680 -43.31 6.62 -4.17
N GLY A 681 -43.28 6.77 -5.50
CA GLY A 681 -44.10 7.74 -6.23
C GLY A 681 -43.63 9.19 -6.09
N ALA A 682 -42.50 9.45 -5.43
CA ALA A 682 -41.88 10.77 -5.41
C ALA A 682 -41.53 11.23 -6.83
N VAL A 683 -41.73 12.52 -7.04
CA VAL A 683 -41.54 13.18 -8.33
C VAL A 683 -40.29 14.02 -8.31
N PHE A 684 -39.41 13.83 -9.29
CA PHE A 684 -38.25 14.70 -9.49
C PHE A 684 -38.28 15.44 -10.83
N VAL A 685 -37.54 16.55 -10.87
CA VAL A 685 -37.33 17.39 -12.05
C VAL A 685 -35.89 17.24 -12.53
N ALA A 686 -35.71 16.89 -13.81
CA ALA A 686 -34.38 16.77 -14.42
C ALA A 686 -33.77 18.16 -14.66
N CYS A 687 -32.77 18.51 -13.85
CA CYS A 687 -32.08 19.80 -13.93
C CYS A 687 -30.95 19.72 -14.97
N THR A 688 -30.95 20.57 -15.99
CA THR A 688 -29.84 20.60 -16.97
C THR A 688 -28.53 21.00 -16.28
N SER A 689 -27.44 20.28 -16.58
CA SER A 689 -26.12 20.56 -16.00
C SER A 689 -25.03 20.27 -17.02
N LEU A 690 -24.64 21.29 -17.76
CA LEU A 690 -23.62 21.22 -18.79
C LEU A 690 -22.28 21.70 -18.22
N ALA A 691 -21.30 20.80 -18.15
CA ALA A 691 -19.94 21.15 -17.76
C ALA A 691 -19.36 22.20 -18.71
N VAL A 692 -18.62 23.15 -18.13
CA VAL A 692 -17.94 24.22 -18.86
C VAL A 692 -16.44 24.00 -18.73
N ASP A 693 -15.74 24.05 -19.85
CA ASP A 693 -14.28 23.90 -19.85
C ASP A 693 -13.64 24.95 -18.92
N PRO A 694 -12.60 24.57 -18.15
CA PRO A 694 -11.89 25.49 -17.29
C PRO A 694 -11.31 26.70 -18.07
N VAL A 695 -11.24 27.85 -17.41
CA VAL A 695 -10.76 29.11 -18.02
C VAL A 695 -9.45 29.54 -17.36
N ASP A 696 -8.42 29.75 -18.17
CA ASP A 696 -7.15 30.30 -17.71
C ASP A 696 -7.25 31.78 -17.34
N VAL A 697 -6.74 32.13 -16.16
CA VAL A 697 -6.70 33.51 -15.64
C VAL A 697 -5.28 33.88 -15.26
N THR A 698 -4.78 34.92 -15.91
CA THR A 698 -3.51 35.55 -15.54
C THR A 698 -3.72 36.58 -14.44
N ILE A 699 -3.15 36.35 -13.26
CA ILE A 699 -3.23 37.23 -12.10
C ILE A 699 -1.87 37.89 -11.88
N THR A 700 -1.88 39.21 -11.74
CA THR A 700 -0.69 40.00 -11.44
C THR A 700 -0.81 40.56 -10.02
N TYR A 701 0.13 40.23 -9.14
CA TYR A 701 0.16 40.75 -7.77
C TYR A 701 1.57 41.14 -7.34
N THR A 702 1.68 41.99 -6.31
CA THR A 702 2.98 42.49 -5.83
C THR A 702 3.26 41.94 -4.44
N THR A 703 4.34 41.20 -4.28
CA THR A 703 4.81 40.69 -2.98
C THR A 703 6.29 40.99 -2.82
N GLY A 704 6.69 41.47 -1.63
CA GLY A 704 8.08 41.86 -1.37
C GLY A 704 8.65 42.93 -2.32
N GLY A 705 7.79 43.79 -2.89
CA GLY A 705 8.19 44.84 -3.85
C GLY A 705 8.48 44.36 -5.28
N LYS A 706 8.20 43.11 -5.62
CA LYS A 706 8.28 42.56 -6.99
C LYS A 706 6.89 42.21 -7.52
N THR A 707 6.64 42.55 -8.78
CA THR A 707 5.43 42.15 -9.52
C THR A 707 5.61 40.71 -10.00
N VAL A 708 4.69 39.83 -9.59
CA VAL A 708 4.64 38.41 -9.96
C VAL A 708 3.40 38.19 -10.83
N ILE A 709 3.57 37.46 -11.92
CA ILE A 709 2.49 37.05 -12.83
C ILE A 709 2.33 35.54 -12.68
N THR A 710 1.12 35.08 -12.39
CA THR A 710 0.77 33.65 -12.30
C THR A 710 -0.46 33.37 -13.16
N THR A 711 -0.49 32.24 -13.86
CA THR A 711 -1.69 31.76 -14.55
C THR A 711 -2.35 30.69 -13.69
N ARG A 712 -3.65 30.79 -13.48
CA ARG A 712 -4.46 29.83 -12.74
C ARG A 712 -5.57 29.33 -13.64
N GLU A 713 -5.75 28.04 -13.70
CA GLU A 713 -6.90 27.42 -14.35
C GLU A 713 -8.08 27.46 -13.38
N LEU A 714 -9.19 28.11 -13.77
CA LEU A 714 -10.38 28.20 -12.94
C LEU A 714 -11.48 27.30 -13.50
N THR A 715 -11.86 26.28 -12.73
CA THR A 715 -13.06 25.49 -12.99
C THR A 715 -14.30 26.33 -12.70
N LEU A 716 -15.23 26.37 -13.64
CA LEU A 716 -16.47 27.13 -13.50
C LEU A 716 -17.63 26.20 -13.12
N PRO A 717 -18.65 26.70 -12.41
CA PRO A 717 -19.88 25.96 -12.21
C PRO A 717 -20.50 25.55 -13.56
N PRO A 718 -21.29 24.47 -13.62
CA PRO A 718 -21.95 24.06 -14.85
C PRO A 718 -23.01 25.08 -15.30
N TRP A 719 -23.32 25.10 -16.58
CA TRP A 719 -24.45 25.85 -17.13
C TRP A 719 -25.78 25.10 -16.90
N PRO A 720 -26.88 25.78 -16.54
CA PRO A 720 -27.07 27.23 -16.43
C PRO A 720 -26.72 27.81 -15.05
N GLN A 721 -26.34 27.00 -14.05
CA GLN A 721 -26.09 27.48 -12.67
C GLN A 721 -25.07 28.61 -12.62
N MET A 722 -24.01 28.56 -13.43
CA MET A 722 -23.01 29.63 -13.52
C MET A 722 -23.58 31.01 -13.89
N THR A 723 -24.75 31.09 -14.52
CA THR A 723 -25.38 32.37 -14.89
C THR A 723 -25.86 33.17 -13.67
N GLN A 724 -25.94 32.53 -12.50
CA GLN A 724 -26.29 33.18 -11.23
C GLN A 724 -25.08 33.81 -10.51
N GLY A 725 -23.88 33.73 -11.10
CA GLY A 725 -22.65 34.23 -10.47
C GLY A 725 -22.04 33.24 -9.46
N PRO A 726 -21.18 33.71 -8.55
CA PRO A 726 -20.57 32.89 -7.50
C PRO A 726 -21.60 32.22 -6.57
N PRO A 727 -21.28 31.07 -5.94
CA PRO A 727 -22.22 30.31 -5.11
C PRO A 727 -22.96 31.13 -4.05
N ASP A 728 -22.29 32.12 -3.43
CA ASP A 728 -22.89 32.99 -2.41
C ASP A 728 -24.04 33.87 -2.93
N SER A 729 -24.19 34.02 -4.26
CA SER A 729 -25.26 34.80 -4.90
C SER A 729 -26.38 33.94 -5.49
N TRP A 730 -26.38 32.62 -5.26
CA TRP A 730 -27.40 31.73 -5.79
C TRP A 730 -28.69 31.89 -5.00
N THR A 731 -29.77 32.29 -5.67
CA THR A 731 -31.09 32.47 -5.04
C THR A 731 -32.00 31.27 -5.23
N GLU A 732 -31.75 30.45 -6.26
CA GLU A 732 -32.52 29.24 -6.56
C GLU A 732 -31.60 28.20 -7.23
N THR A 733 -31.27 27.13 -6.51
CA THR A 733 -30.82 25.88 -7.14
C THR A 733 -32.04 25.16 -7.68
N CYS A 734 -31.93 24.51 -8.85
CA CYS A 734 -33.01 23.67 -9.37
C CYS A 734 -33.41 22.66 -8.28
N ASP A 735 -34.58 22.85 -7.69
CA ASP A 735 -35.11 22.00 -6.63
C ASP A 735 -35.56 20.70 -7.27
N VAL A 736 -34.67 19.72 -7.23
CA VAL A 736 -34.85 18.41 -7.86
C VAL A 736 -36.14 17.74 -7.41
N TRP A 737 -36.61 18.00 -6.17
CA TRP A 737 -37.76 17.31 -5.58
C TRP A 737 -39.03 18.18 -5.45
N GLY A 738 -38.94 19.48 -5.69
CA GLY A 738 -40.07 20.42 -5.67
C GLY A 738 -40.71 20.61 -4.28
N ALA A 739 -41.12 21.84 -3.95
CA ALA A 739 -41.84 22.14 -2.71
C ALA A 739 -43.20 21.41 -2.63
N GLY A 740 -43.21 20.22 -2.02
CA GLY A 740 -44.45 19.44 -1.85
C GLY A 740 -44.32 18.07 -1.18
N GLY A 741 -43.24 17.78 -0.45
CA GLY A 741 -43.10 16.55 0.35
C GLY A 741 -43.41 16.80 1.83
N GLY A 742 -44.67 17.10 2.17
CA GLY A 742 -45.08 17.37 3.55
C GLY A 742 -46.58 17.19 3.75
N SER A 743 -46.92 16.25 4.62
CA SER A 743 -48.26 15.82 5.04
C SER A 743 -49.21 16.96 5.47
N GLY A 744 -50.50 16.88 5.09
CA GLY A 744 -51.58 17.64 5.73
C GLY A 744 -52.84 17.91 4.88
N ASP A 745 -53.98 17.48 5.40
CA ASP A 745 -55.35 17.65 4.89
C ASP A 745 -55.87 19.12 4.84
N ASP A 746 -56.95 19.32 4.08
CA ASP A 746 -57.92 20.45 4.06
C ASP A 746 -57.60 21.82 3.39
N GLY A 747 -58.14 21.98 2.17
CA GLY A 747 -59.13 23.02 1.81
C GLY A 747 -58.81 24.52 1.96
N GLY A 748 -58.41 25.18 0.87
CA GLY A 748 -58.42 26.65 0.78
C GLY A 748 -58.03 27.22 -0.59
N SER A 749 -58.93 27.99 -1.19
CA SER A 749 -58.85 28.54 -2.54
C SER A 749 -57.79 29.64 -2.74
N ALA A 750 -57.18 29.62 -3.94
CA ALA A 750 -56.93 30.76 -4.82
C ALA A 750 -55.47 31.21 -5.06
N THR A 751 -55.22 31.40 -6.36
CA THR A 751 -54.28 32.32 -7.03
C THR A 751 -52.81 31.91 -7.15
N SER A 752 -52.49 31.24 -8.27
CA SER A 752 -51.20 31.40 -8.94
C SER A 752 -50.95 32.89 -9.28
N PRO A 753 -49.80 33.47 -8.91
CA PRO A 753 -49.36 34.71 -9.52
C PRO A 753 -48.68 34.39 -10.85
N THR A 754 -49.24 34.97 -11.90
CA THR A 754 -48.56 35.21 -13.17
C THR A 754 -47.53 36.32 -12.98
N PHE A 755 -46.33 36.17 -13.54
CA PHE A 755 -45.47 37.32 -13.83
C PHE A 755 -45.22 37.39 -15.34
N SER A 756 -45.62 38.53 -15.93
CA SER A 756 -45.43 38.87 -17.34
C SER A 756 -44.07 39.53 -17.57
N PRO A 757 -43.45 39.36 -18.75
CA PRO A 757 -42.19 39.97 -19.09
C PRO A 757 -42.38 41.39 -19.65
N SER A 758 -41.65 42.35 -19.13
CA SER A 758 -41.32 43.63 -19.77
C SER A 758 -39.99 44.09 -19.17
N ASP A 759 -38.99 44.58 -19.88
CA ASP A 759 -38.89 44.98 -21.28
C ASP A 759 -37.39 45.12 -21.61
N GLN A 760 -37.07 45.01 -22.90
CA GLN A 760 -35.81 45.38 -23.57
C GLN A 760 -34.60 44.43 -23.52
N PHE A 761 -34.49 43.59 -24.55
CA PHE A 761 -33.39 43.71 -25.53
C PHE A 761 -33.91 43.43 -26.94
N THR A 762 -33.67 44.40 -27.82
CA THR A 762 -33.94 44.36 -29.26
C THR A 762 -32.89 43.51 -30.00
N SER A 763 -33.33 42.50 -30.75
CA SER A 763 -32.63 42.01 -31.94
C SER A 763 -33.61 41.24 -32.82
N THR A 764 -33.85 41.76 -34.01
CA THR A 764 -34.73 41.19 -35.04
C THR A 764 -34.09 39.97 -35.71
N THR A 765 -34.70 38.79 -35.58
CA THR A 765 -34.51 37.69 -36.53
C THR A 765 -35.79 36.86 -36.62
N SER A 766 -36.36 36.79 -37.82
CA SER A 766 -37.60 36.08 -38.11
C SER A 766 -37.33 34.60 -38.42
N THR A 767 -37.34 33.76 -37.40
CA THR A 767 -37.52 32.30 -37.48
C THR A 767 -38.20 31.82 -36.19
N PRO A 768 -39.15 30.86 -36.24
CA PRO A 768 -39.85 30.40 -35.05
C PRO A 768 -38.85 29.82 -34.04
N LEU A 769 -39.02 30.18 -32.76
CA LEU A 769 -38.32 29.55 -31.63
C LEU A 769 -38.56 28.04 -31.65
N PRO A 770 -37.54 27.19 -31.44
CA PRO A 770 -37.77 25.78 -31.12
C PRO A 770 -38.48 25.70 -29.77
N THR A 771 -39.59 24.96 -29.76
CA THR A 771 -40.36 24.54 -28.59
C THR A 771 -39.47 23.84 -27.58
N TRP A 772 -39.53 24.30 -26.34
CA TRP A 772 -39.07 23.58 -25.15
C TRP A 772 -39.70 22.18 -25.12
N THR A 773 -38.91 21.15 -24.84
CA THR A 773 -39.46 19.88 -24.37
C THR A 773 -39.72 20.06 -22.88
N GLU A 774 -40.97 20.34 -22.50
CA GLU A 774 -41.40 20.18 -21.11
C GLU A 774 -41.28 18.69 -20.78
N PHE A 775 -40.36 18.36 -19.87
CA PHE A 775 -40.20 17.00 -19.36
C PHE A 775 -41.30 16.74 -18.32
N PRO A 776 -42.07 15.65 -18.42
CA PRO A 776 -43.07 15.32 -17.40
C PRO A 776 -42.37 14.87 -16.10
N PRO A 777 -43.03 15.03 -14.94
CA PRO A 777 -42.54 14.51 -13.66
C PRO A 777 -42.28 13.00 -13.72
N GLY A 778 -41.11 12.54 -13.26
CA GLY A 778 -40.75 11.12 -13.22
C GLY A 778 -41.16 10.43 -11.90
N TYR A 779 -41.47 9.13 -11.92
CA TYR A 779 -41.92 8.37 -10.74
C TYR A 779 -40.93 7.26 -10.32
N ILE A 780 -40.92 6.92 -9.03
CA ILE A 780 -40.16 5.80 -8.44
C ILE A 780 -41.14 4.68 -8.07
N GLU A 781 -40.89 3.43 -8.47
CA GLU A 781 -41.66 2.26 -8.00
C GLU A 781 -40.76 1.18 -7.36
N ASP A 782 -41.35 0.38 -6.47
CA ASP A 782 -40.75 -0.71 -5.70
C ASP A 782 -40.67 -2.03 -6.51
N ASP A 783 -39.60 -2.80 -6.34
CA ASP A 783 -39.42 -4.13 -6.93
C ASP A 783 -40.11 -5.16 -6.01
N GLY A 784 -41.40 -5.38 -6.24
CA GLY A 784 -42.17 -6.40 -5.55
C GLY A 784 -41.72 -7.82 -5.91
N GLU A 785 -41.53 -8.66 -4.89
CA GLU A 785 -41.36 -10.11 -4.99
C GLU A 785 -42.47 -10.75 -5.83
N ASP A 786 -42.10 -11.56 -6.82
CA ASP A 786 -42.96 -12.62 -7.36
C ASP A 786 -42.08 -13.84 -7.73
N ASP A 787 -42.30 -14.91 -6.96
CA ASP A 787 -41.93 -16.30 -7.26
C ASP A 787 -42.68 -16.79 -8.51
N ASP A 788 -41.97 -17.42 -9.44
CA ASP A 788 -42.30 -18.75 -10.02
C ASP A 788 -41.38 -19.08 -11.22
N ASP A 789 -40.97 -20.34 -11.28
CA ASP A 789 -40.02 -20.99 -12.19
C ASP A 789 -40.32 -20.83 -13.70
N ASP A 790 -39.27 -20.54 -14.50
CA ASP A 790 -38.80 -21.37 -15.64
C ASP A 790 -37.62 -20.68 -16.35
N ASP A 791 -36.61 -21.48 -16.74
CA ASP A 791 -35.36 -21.09 -17.44
C ASP A 791 -35.58 -20.11 -18.61
N ASP A 792 -35.01 -18.89 -18.54
CA ASP A 792 -34.64 -18.08 -19.72
C ASP A 792 -33.63 -16.97 -19.34
N ASP A 793 -32.39 -17.06 -19.84
CA ASP A 793 -31.37 -15.99 -19.79
C ASP A 793 -31.91 -14.70 -20.46
N LEU A 794 -31.72 -13.53 -19.83
CA LEU A 794 -32.00 -12.24 -20.47
C LEU A 794 -30.92 -11.97 -21.54
N VAL A 795 -31.29 -12.18 -22.80
CA VAL A 795 -30.44 -11.88 -23.96
C VAL A 795 -30.67 -10.44 -24.39
N VAL A 796 -29.72 -9.55 -24.10
CA VAL A 796 -29.76 -8.16 -24.57
C VAL A 796 -28.81 -8.00 -25.75
N ILE A 797 -29.35 -7.55 -26.89
CA ILE A 797 -28.60 -7.19 -28.09
C ILE A 797 -28.66 -5.68 -28.24
N PHE A 798 -27.51 -5.02 -28.18
CA PHE A 798 -27.42 -3.57 -28.35
C PHE A 798 -26.39 -3.20 -29.41
N ASP A 799 -26.63 -2.05 -30.04
CA ASP A 799 -25.69 -1.42 -30.96
C ASP A 799 -24.52 -0.84 -30.16
N CYS A 800 -23.30 -0.86 -30.71
CA CYS A 800 -22.07 -0.46 -29.98
C CYS A 800 -22.04 1.03 -29.58
N ASP A 801 -22.99 1.83 -30.07
CA ASP A 801 -23.24 3.24 -29.80
C ASP A 801 -24.49 3.50 -28.93
N GLY A 802 -25.12 2.44 -28.40
CA GLY A 802 -26.38 2.53 -27.65
C GLY A 802 -26.26 2.99 -26.19
N PHE A 803 -25.07 2.97 -25.58
CA PHE A 803 -24.86 3.41 -24.20
C PHE A 803 -24.15 4.78 -24.15
N TRP A 804 -24.75 5.75 -23.47
CA TRP A 804 -24.22 7.11 -23.38
C TRP A 804 -22.99 7.25 -22.46
N PHE A 805 -22.69 6.22 -21.66
CA PHE A 805 -21.60 6.21 -20.67
C PHE A 805 -20.45 5.24 -20.99
N PHE A 806 -20.53 4.42 -22.06
CA PHE A 806 -19.42 3.60 -22.57
C PHE A 806 -19.43 3.49 -24.10
N SER A 807 -18.27 3.51 -24.76
CA SER A 807 -18.12 3.26 -26.21
C SER A 807 -17.11 2.14 -26.48
N PHE A 808 -17.56 1.08 -27.14
CA PHE A 808 -16.75 -0.11 -27.48
C PHE A 808 -16.94 -0.53 -28.94
N CYS A 809 -17.10 0.45 -29.85
CA CYS A 809 -17.03 0.16 -31.27
C CYS A 809 -15.57 -0.18 -31.63
N ILE A 810 -15.35 -1.44 -32.04
CA ILE A 810 -14.03 -1.95 -32.45
C ILE A 810 -14.01 -1.99 -33.97
N ASP A 811 -13.11 -1.21 -34.56
CA ASP A 811 -12.90 -1.15 -36.00
C ASP A 811 -11.47 -1.62 -36.33
N PHE A 812 -11.36 -2.83 -36.87
CA PHE A 812 -10.13 -3.35 -37.43
C PHE A 812 -10.22 -3.35 -38.97
N PRO A 813 -9.10 -3.32 -39.72
CA PRO A 813 -9.13 -3.29 -41.19
C PRO A 813 -9.88 -4.45 -41.85
N GLU A 814 -10.08 -5.55 -41.12
CA GLU A 814 -10.62 -6.81 -41.63
C GLU A 814 -12.06 -7.10 -41.17
N PHE A 815 -12.52 -6.47 -40.09
CA PHE A 815 -13.92 -6.52 -39.66
C PHE A 815 -14.25 -5.41 -38.65
N THR A 816 -15.52 -5.02 -38.65
CA THR A 816 -16.09 -4.03 -37.74
C THR A 816 -17.15 -4.72 -36.88
N VAL A 817 -17.04 -4.60 -35.56
CA VAL A 817 -18.05 -5.09 -34.63
C VAL A 817 -19.04 -3.97 -34.33
N THR A 818 -20.29 -4.14 -34.76
CA THR A 818 -21.34 -3.11 -34.66
C THR A 818 -22.39 -3.40 -33.58
N LYS A 819 -22.43 -4.63 -33.06
CA LYS A 819 -23.41 -5.08 -32.04
C LYS A 819 -22.77 -6.05 -31.05
N TRP A 820 -23.21 -5.99 -29.81
CA TRP A 820 -22.83 -6.94 -28.75
C TRP A 820 -24.06 -7.70 -28.26
N LYS A 821 -23.89 -8.99 -27.96
CA LYS A 821 -24.90 -9.85 -27.35
C LYS A 821 -24.36 -10.29 -25.99
N LEU A 822 -25.01 -9.84 -24.91
CA LEU A 822 -24.70 -10.26 -23.56
C LEU A 822 -25.85 -11.12 -23.03
N ASN A 823 -25.50 -12.23 -22.38
CA ASN A 823 -26.41 -13.01 -21.56
C ASN A 823 -26.13 -12.61 -20.11
N LEU A 824 -27.11 -12.01 -19.43
CA LEU A 824 -26.93 -11.52 -18.06
C LEU A 824 -27.93 -12.17 -17.10
N PRO A 825 -27.52 -12.51 -15.86
CA PRO A 825 -28.44 -12.95 -14.81
C PRO A 825 -29.32 -11.78 -14.33
N LYS A 826 -30.58 -12.07 -13.98
CA LYS A 826 -31.56 -11.06 -13.50
C LYS A 826 -31.06 -10.37 -12.22
N GLY A 827 -31.18 -9.04 -12.17
CA GLY A 827 -30.94 -8.22 -10.98
C GLY A 827 -29.94 -7.05 -11.11
N LYS A 828 -29.37 -6.78 -12.30
CA LYS A 828 -28.35 -5.71 -12.46
C LYS A 828 -28.66 -4.58 -13.44
N ILE A 829 -29.80 -4.58 -14.12
CA ILE A 829 -30.23 -3.45 -14.95
C ILE A 829 -31.76 -3.43 -14.86
N GLY A 830 -32.36 -2.34 -14.36
CA GLY A 830 -33.81 -2.12 -14.42
C GLY A 830 -34.31 -2.05 -15.87
N PRO A 831 -35.64 -2.11 -16.11
CA PRO A 831 -36.20 -2.23 -17.45
C PRO A 831 -35.72 -1.15 -18.45
#